data_AF-A0A9N9KN73-F1
#
_entry.id   AF-A0A9N9KN73-F1
#
_cell.length_a   1.000
_cell.length_b   1.000
_cell.length_c   1.000
_cell.angle_alpha   90.00
_cell.angle_beta   90.00
_cell.angle_gamma   90.00
#
_symmetry.space_group_name_H-M   'P 1'
#
loop_
_entity.id
_entity.type
_entity.pdbx_description
1 polymer ?
#
loop_
_entity_poly.entity_id
_entity_poly.type
_entity_poly.pdbx_seq_one_letter_code
_entity_poly.pdbx_strand_id
1 'polypeptide(L)'
;MSHPQRPHEYAGREQRNSHRNPPRRRPQEVDTTYVAPPSPSRHARGPSKSSLADTLPSPMTPTASSDAFARGPGTTTPGNEIHRKRSLIRPERNRIDRDHPNYHYRQHAAHMDVLPSSTGNDPILEHLEAETAATESSGLRTSNDSEITPPRKKKSRRGRGAGPEDVEAAEKSPLGPRKSRKLTRRKTQKMTKEEKERQKQADFVKPPSLWNVYCAIVTFWCPDFVLKCFGKPAKAQQRAWREKMGLISIILYIMAAVGFLTFGFTAVVCGTPQVRLRVNDVTGGFMIFHGSAYDLSESRHPAARGITDNANVLYDLPIKHAGQDGSFLFQNVNGKCKDLITLAPGSDVPTNSDGDLAWYFPCTTFNQDGSSEVNLTVNSDQYLGYSCHTIGTARNTFYDLRTAGDVYFNWEDIRNSSRNLMVYSGNVLDLDLLKWFNTTQVRVPPRFNELSDRTTAANAAVHGRDVTHAFSSREDKKMAQCFEQIIKVGSVDTETVGCIASKVVLYVSLVFILAIVLAKFVLALLFQWFFSRKFAAAKTSQSSDKKKRNQQIEDWSDDIYRAPPRIPGDPSSTIAGSDRMSKRGSTFLPTTSRFSNPYVAENRLSRVGRPQPTTMATQTSSSALVAPKGIFHQHNDSRTSFLRPESAVFAPGELEVSPGTEGFIHEAVVPQPPADWQPFGYPLAHTICLVTAYSEGELGIRTTLDSIAMTDYPNSHKVILAICDGIIKGQGETMSTPDILLGMMKDLTLLPDEVPAFSYVAVASGSKRHNMAKVYSGFYDYGANSVIPLERQQRVPMMMVVKCGTPDEAKKSKPGNRGKRDSQIILMSFLQKVMFDERMTELEFEMFNGLWKVTGISPDFYETVLMVDADTKVFPDSLTHMISAMVKDPDVMGLCGETKIANKRDSWVTAVQVFEYFISHHLSKSFESVFGGVTCLPGCFCMYRIKAPKGGQNYWVPILANPDVVEHYSENVVDTLHKKNLLLLGEDRYLSTLMLRTFPKRKQIFVPQAVCKTTVPDTFGVLLSQRRRWINSTIHNLMELVLVRDLCGTFCFSMQFVVAIELVGTLVLPAAIAFTFYVVAISIINQPPQIIPLVLLALILGLPAVLIVLTAHRWSYVVWMLIYLLSLPLWNFVLPTYAFWKFDDFSWGDTRKTSGEKTKKAGIEYEGEFDSSKITMKRWGEFEKERRLRSQATWSGYGSKDASNVGTWPANRASTYEDEYSDVPAER
;
A
#
# COMPACT_ATOMS: atom_id res chain seq x y z
N MET A 1 74.64 8.19 22.59
CA MET A 1 75.12 9.59 22.46
C MET A 1 74.35 10.22 21.30
N SER A 2 73.79 11.43 21.34
CA SER A 2 73.65 12.40 22.44
C SER A 2 72.61 13.52 22.10
N HIS A 3 72.11 14.20 23.15
CA HIS A 3 71.31 15.45 23.21
C HIS A 3 72.02 16.71 22.61
N PRO A 4 71.48 17.97 22.61
CA PRO A 4 70.28 18.60 23.26
C PRO A 4 69.32 19.30 22.22
N GLN A 5 68.43 20.32 22.44
CA GLN A 5 67.94 21.23 23.54
C GLN A 5 66.47 21.67 23.18
N ARG A 6 65.56 22.42 23.85
CA ARG A 6 65.45 23.56 24.84
C ARG A 6 65.96 24.94 24.35
N PRO A 7 65.40 26.12 24.76
CA PRO A 7 64.43 26.45 25.86
C PRO A 7 63.04 26.94 25.33
N HIS A 8 62.02 27.45 26.06
CA HIS A 8 61.90 28.31 27.28
C HIS A 8 60.64 28.01 28.16
N GLU A 9 60.47 28.78 29.25
CA GLU A 9 59.50 28.64 30.39
C GLU A 9 58.82 30.02 30.67
N TYR A 10 57.84 30.31 31.56
CA TYR A 10 57.68 29.96 33.00
C TYR A 10 56.18 29.92 33.50
N ALA A 11 55.77 30.61 34.60
CA ALA A 11 54.55 30.28 35.38
C ALA A 11 53.87 31.47 36.16
N GLY A 12 52.74 31.22 36.86
CA GLY A 12 51.99 32.17 37.71
C GLY A 12 50.99 31.53 38.71
N ARG A 13 50.58 32.24 39.78
CA ARG A 13 49.94 31.73 41.04
C ARG A 13 49.15 32.87 41.77
N GLU A 14 48.15 32.71 42.66
CA GLU A 14 47.34 31.57 43.21
C GLU A 14 46.16 32.11 44.11
N GLN A 15 45.46 31.22 44.85
CA GLN A 15 44.71 31.37 46.12
C GLN A 15 43.15 31.43 46.19
N ARG A 16 42.65 30.65 47.19
CA ARG A 16 41.43 30.78 48.06
C ARG A 16 40.01 30.40 47.56
N ASN A 17 39.54 29.25 48.12
CA ASN A 17 38.26 29.05 48.86
C ASN A 17 36.88 29.17 48.14
N SER A 18 35.85 28.35 48.41
CA SER A 18 35.72 27.13 49.25
C SER A 18 34.40 26.34 48.99
N HIS A 19 34.26 25.14 49.60
CA HIS A 19 33.03 24.33 49.77
C HIS A 19 32.41 23.67 48.51
N ARG A 20 31.83 22.45 48.55
CA ARG A 20 31.88 21.32 49.53
C ARG A 20 31.59 20.02 48.75
N ASN A 21 32.16 18.86 49.13
CA ASN A 21 32.03 17.59 48.37
C ASN A 21 31.86 16.36 49.32
N PRO A 22 31.83 15.08 48.84
CA PRO A 22 30.75 14.13 49.16
C PRO A 22 30.95 13.26 50.43
N PRO A 23 29.91 12.54 50.89
CA PRO A 23 30.01 11.55 51.97
C PRO A 23 30.28 10.11 51.48
N ARG A 24 31.27 9.44 52.09
CA ARG A 24 31.42 7.97 52.09
C ARG A 24 32.31 7.57 53.28
N ARG A 25 31.87 6.69 54.18
CA ARG A 25 32.74 6.10 55.24
C ARG A 25 32.25 4.73 55.77
N ARG A 26 33.21 4.00 56.34
CA ARG A 26 33.17 2.71 57.09
C ARG A 26 33.17 3.04 58.63
N PRO A 27 33.47 2.15 59.62
CA PRO A 27 33.91 0.72 59.59
C PRO A 27 33.43 -0.23 60.73
N GLN A 28 33.85 -1.52 60.63
CA GLN A 28 34.29 -2.47 61.71
C GLN A 28 33.30 -2.87 62.85
N GLU A 29 33.33 -4.07 63.47
CA GLU A 29 34.23 -5.26 63.40
C GLU A 29 33.57 -6.58 63.95
N VAL A 30 34.35 -7.67 63.96
CA VAL A 30 34.30 -8.97 64.72
C VAL A 30 33.35 -10.16 64.36
N ASP A 31 33.99 -11.34 64.38
CA ASP A 31 33.59 -12.73 64.74
C ASP A 31 32.80 -13.75 63.84
N THR A 32 33.60 -14.55 63.10
CA THR A 32 33.82 -16.03 63.17
C THR A 32 32.75 -17.14 62.93
N THR A 33 33.25 -18.24 62.30
CA THR A 33 32.83 -19.67 62.34
C THR A 33 31.52 -20.16 61.67
N TYR A 34 31.39 -21.37 61.07
CA TYR A 34 32.31 -22.35 60.40
C TYR A 34 31.49 -23.51 59.72
N VAL A 35 32.11 -24.41 58.93
CA VAL A 35 31.60 -25.73 58.39
C VAL A 35 30.57 -25.71 57.22
N ALA A 36 30.50 -26.82 56.45
CA ALA A 36 29.65 -27.03 55.25
C ALA A 36 28.71 -28.29 55.26
N PRO A 37 28.79 -29.30 54.35
CA PRO A 37 27.69 -29.76 53.46
C PRO A 37 27.12 -31.18 53.86
N PRO A 38 26.40 -32.01 53.04
CA PRO A 38 25.99 -31.95 51.62
C PRO A 38 24.52 -32.43 51.30
N SER A 39 24.32 -33.13 50.16
CA SER A 39 23.08 -33.66 49.53
C SER A 39 22.71 -35.09 50.05
N PRO A 40 21.80 -35.97 49.51
CA PRO A 40 21.20 -36.06 48.13
C PRO A 40 19.76 -36.66 47.92
N SER A 41 19.31 -36.67 46.64
CA SER A 41 18.36 -37.66 46.01
C SER A 41 16.84 -37.55 46.35
N ARG A 42 15.85 -38.15 45.64
CA ARG A 42 15.78 -39.03 44.44
C ARG A 42 14.33 -39.07 43.82
N HIS A 43 14.23 -39.45 42.53
CA HIS A 43 13.09 -40.13 41.82
C HIS A 43 11.65 -39.52 41.65
N ALA A 44 11.37 -39.05 40.41
CA ALA A 44 10.56 -39.71 39.34
C ALA A 44 9.00 -39.78 39.30
N ARG A 45 8.50 -39.70 38.03
CA ARG A 45 7.18 -40.06 37.43
C ARG A 45 5.96 -39.11 37.66
N GLY A 46 5.24 -38.84 36.56
CA GLY A 46 3.84 -38.34 36.54
C GLY A 46 2.82 -39.51 36.42
N PRO A 47 1.54 -39.32 35.97
CA PRO A 47 1.17 -38.44 34.85
C PRO A 47 -0.21 -37.71 34.89
N SER A 48 -0.40 -36.77 33.95
CA SER A 48 -1.62 -36.47 33.15
C SER A 48 -3.01 -36.17 33.78
N LYS A 49 -3.67 -35.13 33.21
CA LYS A 49 -5.15 -34.90 33.10
C LYS A 49 -5.93 -34.56 34.40
N SER A 50 -7.12 -33.93 34.37
CA SER A 50 -7.66 -32.85 33.50
C SER A 50 -9.03 -32.36 34.00
N SER A 51 -9.31 -31.04 33.91
CA SER A 51 -10.64 -30.38 33.86
C SER A 51 -11.55 -30.37 35.12
N LEU A 52 -12.62 -29.56 35.03
CA LEU A 52 -13.73 -29.33 35.99
C LEU A 52 -13.38 -28.49 37.25
N ALA A 53 -14.29 -27.70 37.87
CA ALA A 53 -15.73 -27.49 37.58
C ALA A 53 -16.23 -26.03 37.84
N ASP A 54 -17.52 -25.85 37.55
CA ASP A 54 -18.39 -24.68 37.43
C ASP A 54 -18.74 -23.79 38.67
N THR A 55 -19.32 -22.62 38.36
CA THR A 55 -20.38 -21.84 39.08
C THR A 55 -20.22 -21.29 40.52
N LEU A 56 -20.05 -19.95 40.63
CA LEU A 56 -21.01 -18.91 41.11
C LEU A 56 -22.04 -19.20 42.25
N PRO A 57 -22.54 -18.18 43.01
CA PRO A 57 -22.00 -16.84 43.37
C PRO A 57 -22.33 -16.34 44.84
N SER A 58 -22.17 -15.02 45.10
CA SER A 58 -22.58 -14.21 46.31
C SER A 58 -21.65 -14.29 47.55
N PRO A 59 -21.63 -13.31 48.51
CA PRO A 59 -22.68 -12.33 48.87
C PRO A 59 -22.31 -10.86 49.27
N MET A 60 -23.34 -10.00 49.33
CA MET A 60 -23.70 -8.92 50.30
C MET A 60 -22.80 -7.71 50.72
N THR A 61 -23.51 -6.63 51.10
CA THR A 61 -23.12 -5.34 51.74
C THR A 61 -23.65 -5.28 53.21
N PRO A 62 -23.28 -4.32 54.11
CA PRO A 62 -23.75 -2.92 54.06
C PRO A 62 -22.83 -1.81 54.69
N THR A 63 -23.37 -0.59 54.77
CA THR A 63 -22.85 0.69 55.32
C THR A 63 -22.79 0.71 56.88
N ALA A 64 -22.45 1.77 57.63
CA ALA A 64 -22.70 3.23 57.56
C ALA A 64 -21.93 4.00 58.69
N SER A 65 -21.82 5.33 58.81
CA SER A 65 -21.91 6.50 57.88
C SER A 65 -21.61 7.82 58.64
N SER A 66 -21.05 8.85 58.00
CA SER A 66 -20.78 10.20 58.56
C SER A 66 -20.62 11.23 57.42
N ASP A 67 -20.87 12.54 57.53
CA ASP A 67 -21.38 13.37 58.64
C ASP A 67 -22.12 14.65 58.13
N ALA A 68 -22.47 15.60 59.01
CA ALA A 68 -23.08 16.91 58.72
C ALA A 68 -22.11 18.08 59.04
N PHE A 69 -22.40 19.40 59.01
CA PHE A 69 -23.58 20.29 58.94
C PHE A 69 -23.16 21.59 58.18
N ALA A 70 -23.97 22.56 57.71
CA ALA A 70 -25.38 22.80 57.37
C ALA A 70 -25.40 24.15 56.57
N ARG A 71 -26.44 24.94 56.26
CA ARG A 71 -27.87 25.13 56.64
C ARG A 71 -28.63 25.79 55.46
N GLY A 72 -29.97 25.86 55.52
CA GLY A 72 -30.77 26.91 54.86
C GLY A 72 -31.59 26.47 53.63
N PRO A 73 -32.94 26.64 53.60
CA PRO A 73 -33.79 26.10 52.53
C PRO A 73 -34.34 27.14 51.52
N GLY A 74 -34.65 26.67 50.31
CA GLY A 74 -35.44 27.37 49.28
C GLY A 74 -36.06 26.37 48.30
N THR A 75 -37.28 26.62 47.82
CA THR A 75 -38.11 25.64 47.09
C THR A 75 -38.01 25.72 45.56
N THR A 76 -37.85 24.59 44.86
CA THR A 76 -38.75 24.07 43.79
C THR A 76 -38.17 22.81 43.11
N THR A 77 -38.99 22.11 42.33
CA THR A 77 -38.69 20.80 41.70
C THR A 77 -37.74 20.89 40.50
N PRO A 78 -36.71 20.01 40.39
CA PRO A 78 -35.91 19.87 39.17
C PRO A 78 -36.59 18.94 38.15
N GLY A 79 -36.53 19.31 36.87
CA GLY A 79 -36.83 18.41 35.75
C GLY A 79 -35.61 17.56 35.35
N ASN A 80 -35.83 16.37 34.79
CA ASN A 80 -34.75 15.51 34.31
C ASN A 80 -34.22 15.98 32.95
N GLU A 81 -33.16 16.80 32.95
CA GLU A 81 -32.36 17.03 31.74
C GLU A 81 -31.45 15.82 31.44
N ILE A 82 -31.69 15.15 30.32
CA ILE A 82 -30.83 14.06 29.84
C ILE A 82 -29.85 14.61 28.79
N HIS A 83 -28.59 14.84 29.20
CA HIS A 83 -27.53 15.25 28.29
C HIS A 83 -27.37 14.31 27.08
N ARG A 84 -27.47 14.85 25.86
CA ARG A 84 -27.06 14.15 24.64
C ARG A 84 -25.56 13.85 24.67
N LYS A 85 -25.19 12.57 24.49
CA LYS A 85 -23.79 12.18 24.26
C LYS A 85 -23.32 12.74 22.91
N ARG A 86 -22.14 13.37 22.91
CA ARG A 86 -21.49 13.91 21.69
C ARG A 86 -21.29 12.81 20.64
N SER A 87 -21.34 13.18 19.36
CA SER A 87 -21.08 12.27 18.25
C SER A 87 -19.66 11.70 18.31
N LEU A 88 -19.51 10.40 18.00
CA LEU A 88 -18.21 9.72 17.85
C LEU A 88 -17.52 10.03 16.50
N ILE A 89 -17.70 11.26 16.02
CA ILE A 89 -17.05 11.85 14.87
C ILE A 89 -16.50 13.18 15.35
N ARG A 90 -15.16 13.28 15.45
CA ARG A 90 -14.47 14.58 15.37
C ARG A 90 -14.22 14.83 13.89
N PRO A 91 -14.87 15.80 13.24
CA PRO A 91 -14.46 16.22 11.93
C PRO A 91 -13.15 16.99 12.07
N GLU A 92 -12.08 16.56 11.40
CA GLU A 92 -11.01 17.49 11.01
C GLU A 92 -11.51 18.33 9.82
N ARG A 93 -12.58 19.10 10.07
CA ARG A 93 -12.97 20.23 9.21
C ARG A 93 -11.81 21.22 9.31
N ASN A 94 -10.93 21.19 8.31
CA ASN A 94 -9.93 22.24 8.14
C ASN A 94 -10.64 23.60 8.19
N ARG A 95 -10.15 24.48 9.05
CA ARG A 95 -10.69 25.83 9.18
C ARG A 95 -10.57 26.51 7.81
N ILE A 96 -11.68 26.99 7.27
CA ILE A 96 -11.72 27.64 5.94
C ILE A 96 -11.26 29.10 6.13
N ASP A 97 -10.00 29.24 6.49
CA ASP A 97 -9.31 30.52 6.55
C ASP A 97 -9.01 31.05 5.13
N ARG A 98 -8.50 32.28 5.04
CA ARG A 98 -8.31 33.02 3.78
C ARG A 98 -7.44 32.30 2.74
N ASP A 99 -6.56 31.40 3.18
CA ASP A 99 -5.67 30.61 2.32
C ASP A 99 -6.30 29.30 1.80
N HIS A 100 -7.53 28.95 2.24
CA HIS A 100 -8.22 27.73 1.82
C HIS A 100 -8.73 27.87 0.37
N PRO A 101 -8.55 26.86 -0.52
CA PRO A 101 -8.91 26.99 -1.95
C PRO A 101 -10.37 27.39 -2.19
N ASN A 102 -11.28 26.88 -1.35
CA ASN A 102 -12.72 27.14 -1.47
C ASN A 102 -13.19 28.42 -0.73
N TYR A 103 -12.28 29.19 -0.09
CA TYR A 103 -12.63 30.40 0.68
C TYR A 103 -13.38 31.43 -0.16
N HIS A 104 -12.79 31.87 -1.29
CA HIS A 104 -13.42 32.86 -2.16
C HIS A 104 -14.67 32.33 -2.87
N TYR A 105 -14.74 31.02 -3.16
CA TYR A 105 -15.95 30.40 -3.71
C TYR A 105 -17.10 30.41 -2.69
N ARG A 106 -16.82 30.08 -1.42
CA ARG A 106 -17.80 30.20 -0.32
C ARG A 106 -18.22 31.65 -0.08
N GLN A 107 -17.28 32.60 -0.07
CA GLN A 107 -17.62 34.02 0.04
C GLN A 107 -18.55 34.45 -1.09
N HIS A 108 -18.23 34.14 -2.34
CA HIS A 108 -19.08 34.50 -3.48
C HIS A 108 -20.46 33.83 -3.44
N ALA A 109 -20.53 32.54 -3.10
CA ALA A 109 -21.78 31.80 -2.95
C ALA A 109 -22.66 32.34 -1.80
N ALA A 110 -22.06 32.88 -0.73
CA ALA A 110 -22.76 33.52 0.37
C ALA A 110 -23.25 34.96 0.08
N HIS A 111 -22.83 35.56 -1.04
CA HIS A 111 -23.31 36.87 -1.53
C HIS A 111 -24.24 36.75 -2.74
N MET A 112 -24.70 35.54 -3.08
CA MET A 112 -25.79 35.34 -4.03
C MET A 112 -27.13 35.52 -3.32
N ASP A 113 -28.13 36.10 -3.99
CA ASP A 113 -29.49 36.16 -3.46
C ASP A 113 -30.06 34.73 -3.29
N VAL A 114 -30.40 34.38 -2.05
CA VAL A 114 -30.92 33.06 -1.68
C VAL A 114 -32.15 33.25 -0.80
N LEU A 115 -33.26 32.63 -1.19
CA LEU A 115 -34.46 32.54 -0.35
C LEU A 115 -34.19 31.61 0.85
N PRO A 116 -34.65 31.96 2.07
CA PRO A 116 -34.33 31.23 3.30
C PRO A 116 -34.92 29.82 3.31
N SER A 117 -34.28 28.91 4.06
CA SER A 117 -34.66 27.49 4.07
C SER A 117 -35.98 27.23 4.80
N SER A 118 -36.92 26.55 4.12
CA SER A 118 -38.18 26.09 4.72
C SER A 118 -38.03 24.93 5.73
N THR A 119 -36.80 24.46 5.98
CA THR A 119 -36.48 23.40 6.95
C THR A 119 -35.88 23.91 8.27
N GLY A 120 -35.88 25.23 8.50
CA GLY A 120 -35.61 25.82 9.82
C GLY A 120 -34.14 25.77 10.30
N ASN A 121 -33.18 25.56 9.40
CA ASN A 121 -31.74 25.66 9.69
C ASN A 121 -31.06 26.55 8.64
N ASP A 122 -30.74 27.79 9.02
CA ASP A 122 -29.82 28.65 8.25
C ASP A 122 -28.39 28.52 8.83
N PRO A 123 -27.34 28.35 7.99
CA PRO A 123 -25.98 28.03 8.42
C PRO A 123 -25.19 29.23 9.01
N ILE A 124 -25.88 30.27 9.47
CA ILE A 124 -25.30 31.55 9.93
C ILE A 124 -25.19 31.60 11.46
N LEU A 125 -26.04 30.86 12.20
CA LEU A 125 -26.11 30.92 13.67
C LEU A 125 -25.03 30.11 14.40
N GLU A 126 -24.40 29.12 13.76
CA GLU A 126 -23.39 28.22 14.39
C GLU A 126 -22.10 28.95 14.84
N HIS A 127 -21.95 30.24 14.52
CA HIS A 127 -20.76 31.03 14.80
C HIS A 127 -20.84 31.95 16.04
N LEU A 128 -22.04 32.19 16.59
CA LEU A 128 -22.25 33.10 17.74
C LEU A 128 -22.07 32.43 19.10
N GLU A 129 -22.42 31.14 19.22
CA GLU A 129 -22.26 30.37 20.47
C GLU A 129 -20.80 30.01 20.79
N ALA A 130 -19.87 30.26 19.86
CA ALA A 130 -18.45 29.94 20.02
C ALA A 130 -17.65 31.03 20.76
N GLU A 131 -18.13 32.27 20.82
CA GLU A 131 -17.37 33.40 21.39
C GLU A 131 -17.71 33.69 22.86
N THR A 132 -18.84 33.19 23.37
CA THR A 132 -19.33 33.43 24.75
C THR A 132 -18.70 32.54 25.84
N ALA A 133 -17.73 31.70 25.49
CA ALA A 133 -17.18 30.66 26.39
C ALA A 133 -15.68 30.80 26.73
N ALA A 134 -15.03 31.93 26.39
CA ALA A 134 -13.56 32.00 26.38
C ALA A 134 -12.92 33.35 26.80
N THR A 135 -13.46 34.06 27.79
CA THR A 135 -12.71 35.19 28.41
C THR A 135 -13.02 35.43 29.89
N GLU A 136 -12.30 34.73 30.77
CA GLU A 136 -12.00 35.23 32.12
C GLU A 136 -10.49 35.47 32.26
N SER A 137 -10.14 36.36 33.21
CA SER A 137 -8.79 36.73 33.68
C SER A 137 -7.92 37.71 32.84
N SER A 138 -7.71 38.88 33.45
CA SER A 138 -6.50 39.75 33.38
C SER A 138 -6.24 40.65 32.17
N GLY A 139 -5.75 41.87 32.45
CA GLY A 139 -5.03 42.72 31.48
C GLY A 139 -5.58 44.14 31.25
N LEU A 140 -5.34 45.08 32.18
CA LEU A 140 -5.67 46.51 31.95
C LEU A 140 -4.89 47.11 30.77
N ARG A 141 -5.59 47.85 29.89
CA ARG A 141 -5.19 49.22 29.51
C ARG A 141 -6.35 50.02 28.90
N THR A 142 -6.42 51.29 29.30
CA THR A 142 -7.33 52.33 28.81
C THR A 142 -6.88 52.83 27.40
N SER A 143 -7.63 53.61 26.61
CA SER A 143 -8.70 54.58 26.92
C SER A 143 -9.58 54.94 25.69
N ASN A 144 -10.80 55.43 25.95
CA ASN A 144 -11.69 56.26 25.09
C ASN A 144 -12.38 55.63 23.86
N ASP A 145 -13.71 55.55 23.92
CA ASP A 145 -14.71 56.38 23.20
C ASP A 145 -14.42 56.83 21.75
N SER A 146 -15.39 56.82 20.81
CA SER A 146 -16.82 56.44 20.88
C SER A 146 -17.44 56.22 19.48
N GLU A 147 -18.67 55.66 19.46
CA GLU A 147 -19.71 55.70 18.40
C GLU A 147 -19.33 55.62 16.90
N ILE A 148 -19.86 54.59 16.19
CA ILE A 148 -20.00 54.60 14.72
C ILE A 148 -21.46 54.38 14.32
N THR A 149 -22.13 55.49 13.97
CA THR A 149 -23.38 55.50 13.18
C THR A 149 -23.03 55.64 11.68
N PRO A 150 -23.71 54.94 10.74
CA PRO A 150 -23.21 54.80 9.36
C PRO A 150 -23.35 56.07 8.49
N PRO A 151 -22.29 56.48 7.75
CA PRO A 151 -22.33 57.67 6.89
C PRO A 151 -22.91 57.43 5.49
N ARG A 152 -23.55 58.47 4.93
CA ARG A 152 -24.25 58.49 3.63
C ARG A 152 -23.33 58.77 2.43
N LYS A 153 -23.81 58.41 1.23
CA LYS A 153 -23.32 58.85 -0.09
C LYS A 153 -23.17 60.39 -0.19
N LYS A 154 -22.13 60.90 -0.87
CA LYS A 154 -22.09 62.28 -1.43
C LYS A 154 -21.21 62.38 -2.68
N LYS A 155 -21.32 63.48 -3.44
CA LYS A 155 -20.79 63.67 -4.81
C LYS A 155 -19.60 64.67 -4.90
N SER A 156 -18.86 64.54 -6.01
CA SER A 156 -18.27 65.63 -6.84
C SER A 156 -16.91 66.26 -6.48
N ARG A 157 -16.07 66.46 -7.51
CA ARG A 157 -15.69 67.77 -8.10
C ARG A 157 -14.97 67.53 -9.45
N ARG A 158 -15.49 68.06 -10.56
CA ARG A 158 -15.18 69.36 -11.24
C ARG A 158 -13.91 69.35 -12.12
N GLY A 159 -14.13 69.45 -13.43
CA GLY A 159 -13.22 70.06 -14.42
C GLY A 159 -14.00 71.06 -15.29
N ARG A 160 -13.33 72.03 -15.92
CA ARG A 160 -13.90 72.94 -16.96
C ARG A 160 -13.80 72.22 -18.32
N GLY A 161 -14.60 72.46 -19.38
CA GLY A 161 -15.24 73.70 -19.85
C GLY A 161 -14.29 74.41 -20.84
N ALA A 162 -14.64 74.73 -22.10
CA ALA A 162 -15.89 74.61 -22.87
C ALA A 162 -15.61 74.06 -24.30
N GLY A 163 -16.58 73.58 -25.06
CA GLY A 163 -17.35 74.37 -26.07
C GLY A 163 -17.53 73.51 -27.35
N PRO A 164 -18.53 73.76 -28.24
CA PRO A 164 -19.01 72.72 -29.18
C PRO A 164 -18.76 73.00 -30.68
N GLU A 165 -19.23 72.07 -31.53
CA GLU A 165 -19.55 72.24 -32.98
C GLU A 165 -18.33 72.45 -33.94
N ASP A 166 -18.32 72.03 -35.23
CA ASP A 166 -19.33 71.28 -36.00
C ASP A 166 -18.78 70.53 -37.27
N VAL A 167 -19.63 69.66 -37.85
CA VAL A 167 -19.86 69.34 -39.30
C VAL A 167 -18.71 69.09 -40.32
N GLU A 168 -18.71 67.85 -40.85
CA GLU A 168 -18.50 67.37 -42.26
C GLU A 168 -17.23 67.62 -43.13
N ALA A 169 -17.13 66.74 -44.16
CA ALA A 169 -16.40 66.87 -45.44
C ALA A 169 -14.84 66.85 -45.45
N ALA A 170 -14.15 66.40 -46.50
CA ALA A 170 -14.43 65.44 -47.59
C ALA A 170 -13.10 65.14 -48.35
N GLU A 171 -13.10 64.17 -49.28
CA GLU A 171 -12.08 63.94 -50.32
C GLU A 171 -10.68 63.41 -49.88
N LYS A 172 -9.85 62.75 -50.71
CA LYS A 172 -9.97 62.27 -52.11
C LYS A 172 -9.14 60.98 -52.32
N SER A 173 -9.47 60.19 -53.35
CA SER A 173 -8.66 59.02 -53.79
C SER A 173 -7.46 59.45 -54.67
N PRO A 174 -6.42 58.60 -54.87
CA PRO A 174 -6.41 57.73 -56.05
C PRO A 174 -5.86 56.29 -55.81
N LEU A 175 -5.79 55.48 -56.87
CA LEU A 175 -5.63 54.01 -56.79
C LEU A 175 -4.23 53.44 -57.11
N GLY A 176 -3.90 52.32 -56.45
CA GLY A 176 -3.21 51.16 -57.07
C GLY A 176 -1.74 50.91 -56.67
N PRO A 177 -1.18 49.70 -56.94
CA PRO A 177 -1.79 48.45 -57.40
C PRO A 177 -1.68 47.27 -56.39
N ARG A 178 -2.38 46.15 -56.65
CA ARG A 178 -2.39 44.94 -55.80
C ARG A 178 -1.06 44.15 -55.83
N LYS A 179 -0.54 43.76 -54.65
CA LYS A 179 0.27 42.54 -54.43
C LYS A 179 -0.16 41.84 -53.13
N SER A 180 0.09 40.53 -53.02
CA SER A 180 -0.51 39.64 -52.01
C SER A 180 0.01 39.87 -50.59
N ARG A 181 -0.90 39.85 -49.61
CA ARG A 181 -0.56 40.02 -48.18
C ARG A 181 -0.63 38.68 -47.45
N LYS A 182 0.50 38.20 -46.93
CA LYS A 182 0.57 37.00 -46.08
C LYS A 182 -0.26 37.19 -44.80
N LEU A 183 -0.90 36.12 -44.33
CA LEU A 183 -1.67 36.09 -43.09
C LEU A 183 -0.81 36.51 -41.89
N THR A 184 -1.20 37.58 -41.20
CA THR A 184 -0.54 38.06 -39.98
C THR A 184 -1.04 37.30 -38.75
N ARG A 185 -0.08 36.70 -38.02
CA ARG A 185 -0.30 35.93 -36.79
C ARG A 185 -1.04 36.76 -35.73
N ARG A 186 -2.28 36.36 -35.38
CA ARG A 186 -3.11 36.96 -34.32
C ARG A 186 -2.32 37.00 -33.01
N LYS A 187 -2.19 38.18 -32.39
CA LYS A 187 -1.41 38.37 -31.14
C LYS A 187 -2.14 37.73 -29.96
N THR A 188 -1.45 36.85 -29.23
CA THR A 188 -1.85 36.44 -27.87
C THR A 188 -1.81 37.67 -26.95
N GLN A 189 -2.85 37.89 -26.15
CA GLN A 189 -2.79 38.88 -25.07
C GLN A 189 -1.69 38.48 -24.07
N LYS A 190 -0.95 39.46 -23.55
CA LYS A 190 -0.01 39.25 -22.45
C LYS A 190 -0.67 39.70 -21.15
N MET A 191 -0.66 38.84 -20.14
CA MET A 191 -0.98 39.20 -18.75
C MET A 191 -0.33 40.52 -18.35
N THR A 192 -1.08 41.33 -17.62
CA THR A 192 -0.70 42.67 -17.18
C THR A 192 0.47 42.62 -16.17
N LYS A 193 1.14 43.77 -15.99
CA LYS A 193 2.33 43.84 -15.14
C LYS A 193 1.99 43.61 -13.66
N GLU A 194 0.92 44.24 -13.20
CA GLU A 194 0.41 44.13 -11.82
C GLU A 194 -0.06 42.71 -11.48
N GLU A 195 -0.71 42.03 -12.43
CA GLU A 195 -1.16 40.64 -12.32
C GLU A 195 0.03 39.68 -12.10
N LYS A 196 1.13 39.87 -12.84
CA LYS A 196 2.40 39.16 -12.60
C LYS A 196 3.05 39.53 -11.26
N GLU A 197 2.85 40.73 -10.76
CA GLU A 197 3.44 41.17 -9.48
C GLU A 197 2.63 40.65 -8.28
N ARG A 198 1.29 40.62 -8.36
CA ARG A 198 0.42 39.89 -7.42
C ARG A 198 0.69 38.39 -7.43
N GLN A 199 0.84 37.78 -8.60
CA GLN A 199 1.16 36.34 -8.71
C GLN A 199 2.57 36.04 -8.17
N LYS A 200 3.56 36.92 -8.39
CA LYS A 200 4.87 36.84 -7.72
C LYS A 200 4.75 36.96 -6.20
N GLN A 201 3.95 37.88 -5.68
CA GLN A 201 3.77 38.06 -4.23
C GLN A 201 3.12 36.82 -3.59
N ALA A 202 2.10 36.25 -4.24
CA ALA A 202 1.49 34.99 -3.81
C ALA A 202 2.46 33.79 -3.86
N ASP A 203 3.33 33.72 -4.89
CA ASP A 203 4.45 32.75 -4.97
C ASP A 203 5.48 32.94 -3.83
N PHE A 204 5.68 34.17 -3.34
CA PHE A 204 6.74 34.54 -2.38
C PHE A 204 6.37 34.30 -0.90
N VAL A 205 5.08 34.30 -0.56
CA VAL A 205 4.59 34.20 0.83
C VAL A 205 4.63 32.77 1.38
N LYS A 206 4.72 31.75 0.51
CA LYS A 206 4.77 30.34 0.95
C LYS A 206 6.20 29.91 1.28
N PRO A 207 6.52 29.52 2.54
CA PRO A 207 7.85 29.02 2.87
C PRO A 207 8.16 27.75 2.07
N PRO A 208 9.41 27.53 1.63
CA PRO A 208 9.77 26.37 0.85
C PRO A 208 9.65 25.11 1.72
N SER A 209 8.67 24.26 1.40
CA SER A 209 8.49 22.97 2.10
C SER A 209 9.79 22.17 2.11
N LEU A 210 10.02 21.39 3.19
CA LEU A 210 11.21 20.54 3.33
C LEU A 210 11.42 19.62 2.12
N TRP A 211 10.35 19.16 1.49
CA TRP A 211 10.37 18.42 0.23
C TRP A 211 10.95 19.24 -0.94
N ASN A 212 10.48 20.46 -1.15
CA ASN A 212 11.02 21.35 -2.19
C ASN A 212 12.52 21.66 -1.94
N VAL A 213 12.91 21.86 -0.68
CA VAL A 213 14.32 22.09 -0.29
C VAL A 213 15.17 20.86 -0.58
N TYR A 214 14.72 19.66 -0.19
CA TYR A 214 15.41 18.41 -0.49
C TYR A 214 15.57 18.19 -2.01
N CYS A 215 14.51 18.39 -2.80
CA CYS A 215 14.58 18.30 -4.25
C CYS A 215 15.55 19.32 -4.87
N ALA A 216 15.63 20.53 -4.32
CA ALA A 216 16.59 21.56 -4.74
C ALA A 216 18.04 21.15 -4.43
N ILE A 217 18.30 20.60 -3.23
CA ILE A 217 19.61 20.06 -2.84
C ILE A 217 20.04 18.93 -3.78
N VAL A 218 19.17 17.93 -4.03
CA VAL A 218 19.49 16.80 -4.93
C VAL A 218 19.72 17.23 -6.38
N THR A 219 19.13 18.35 -6.82
CA THR A 219 19.20 18.84 -8.21
C THR A 219 19.97 20.15 -8.38
N PHE A 220 20.83 20.50 -7.43
CA PHE A 220 21.62 21.75 -7.44
C PHE A 220 22.47 21.91 -8.71
N TRP A 221 23.05 20.80 -9.19
CA TRP A 221 23.86 20.69 -10.41
C TRP A 221 23.08 20.90 -11.71
N CYS A 222 21.74 20.96 -11.66
CA CYS A 222 20.88 21.18 -12.83
C CYS A 222 20.00 22.45 -12.63
N PRO A 223 20.55 23.66 -12.85
CA PRO A 223 19.79 24.91 -12.74
C PRO A 223 18.75 25.07 -13.87
N ASP A 224 17.76 25.95 -13.67
CA ASP A 224 16.59 26.08 -14.56
C ASP A 224 16.91 26.45 -16.02
N PHE A 225 18.09 27.03 -16.32
CA PHE A 225 18.49 27.28 -17.71
C PHE A 225 18.82 25.98 -18.46
N VAL A 226 19.45 25.00 -17.78
CA VAL A 226 19.76 23.68 -18.35
C VAL A 226 18.47 22.94 -18.69
N LEU A 227 17.49 22.95 -17.79
CA LEU A 227 16.18 22.31 -18.01
C LEU A 227 15.40 22.93 -19.19
N LYS A 228 15.54 24.23 -19.43
CA LYS A 228 14.96 24.90 -20.62
C LYS A 228 15.61 24.39 -21.91
N CYS A 229 16.94 24.24 -21.94
CA CYS A 229 17.65 23.68 -23.09
C CYS A 229 17.23 22.22 -23.37
N PHE A 230 17.04 21.40 -22.34
CA PHE A 230 16.51 20.03 -22.47
C PHE A 230 14.98 19.95 -22.65
N GLY A 231 14.35 20.97 -23.23
CA GLY A 231 12.96 20.91 -23.68
C GLY A 231 11.91 20.84 -22.57
N LYS A 232 12.22 21.38 -21.38
CA LYS A 232 11.26 21.62 -20.28
C LYS A 232 11.12 23.13 -20.03
N PRO A 233 10.43 23.89 -20.91
CA PRO A 233 10.34 25.35 -20.79
C PRO A 233 9.45 25.83 -19.63
N ALA A 234 8.44 25.04 -19.22
CA ALA A 234 7.45 25.43 -18.23
C ALA A 234 7.90 25.13 -16.78
N LYS A 235 7.68 26.08 -15.85
CA LYS A 235 7.93 25.92 -14.40
C LYS A 235 7.39 24.60 -13.84
N ALA A 236 6.16 24.22 -14.20
CA ALA A 236 5.54 22.97 -13.73
C ALA A 236 6.25 21.69 -14.20
N GLN A 237 6.89 21.71 -15.39
CA GLN A 237 7.68 20.60 -15.91
C GLN A 237 9.09 20.54 -15.30
N GLN A 238 9.66 21.71 -14.95
CA GLN A 238 10.91 21.82 -14.19
C GLN A 238 10.70 21.29 -12.76
N ARG A 239 9.66 21.75 -12.07
CA ARG A 239 9.27 21.27 -10.73
C ARG A 239 9.02 19.76 -10.71
N ALA A 240 8.19 19.22 -11.62
CA ALA A 240 7.94 17.78 -11.70
C ALA A 240 9.23 16.96 -11.94
N TRP A 241 10.19 17.48 -12.72
CA TRP A 241 11.47 16.81 -12.90
C TRP A 241 12.34 16.85 -11.64
N ARG A 242 12.37 17.97 -10.90
CA ARG A 242 13.09 18.05 -9.61
C ARG A 242 12.47 17.11 -8.57
N GLU A 243 11.15 17.06 -8.47
CA GLU A 243 10.42 16.15 -7.59
C GLU A 243 10.67 14.67 -7.98
N LYS A 244 10.73 14.34 -9.28
CA LYS A 244 11.14 13.00 -9.73
C LYS A 244 12.55 12.65 -9.25
N MET A 245 13.53 13.54 -9.42
CA MET A 245 14.91 13.25 -9.03
C MET A 245 15.06 13.08 -7.51
N GLY A 246 14.29 13.82 -6.71
CA GLY A 246 14.19 13.59 -5.26
C GLY A 246 13.58 12.24 -4.89
N LEU A 247 12.56 11.76 -5.63
CA LEU A 247 12.04 10.40 -5.42
C LEU A 247 13.06 9.33 -5.84
N ILE A 248 13.74 9.50 -6.98
CA ILE A 248 14.76 8.57 -7.44
C ILE A 248 15.94 8.50 -6.46
N SER A 249 16.40 9.61 -5.88
CA SER A 249 17.46 9.58 -4.85
C SER A 249 17.02 8.82 -3.61
N ILE A 250 15.79 9.02 -3.12
CA ILE A 250 15.24 8.24 -2.00
C ILE A 250 15.19 6.74 -2.32
N ILE A 251 14.71 6.37 -3.51
CA ILE A 251 14.67 4.97 -3.97
C ILE A 251 16.08 4.36 -3.99
N LEU A 252 17.06 5.08 -4.53
CA LEU A 252 18.46 4.63 -4.57
C LEU A 252 19.06 4.50 -3.17
N TYR A 253 18.75 5.41 -2.22
CA TYR A 253 19.20 5.28 -0.83
C TYR A 253 18.57 4.07 -0.13
N ILE A 254 17.29 3.77 -0.37
CA ILE A 254 16.63 2.57 0.17
C ILE A 254 17.24 1.30 -0.44
N MET A 255 17.46 1.26 -1.75
CA MET A 255 18.14 0.15 -2.44
C MET A 255 19.56 -0.08 -1.89
N ALA A 256 20.32 1.00 -1.69
CA ALA A 256 21.68 0.94 -1.15
C ALA A 256 21.69 0.51 0.33
N ALA A 257 20.74 0.96 1.14
CA ALA A 257 20.60 0.53 2.53
C ALA A 257 20.26 -0.97 2.63
N VAL A 258 19.37 -1.48 1.78
CA VAL A 258 19.08 -2.93 1.71
C VAL A 258 20.31 -3.71 1.23
N GLY A 259 20.98 -3.27 0.16
CA GLY A 259 22.19 -3.92 -0.34
C GLY A 259 23.35 -3.93 0.67
N PHE A 260 23.47 -2.86 1.46
CA PHE A 260 24.39 -2.82 2.60
C PHE A 260 23.99 -3.85 3.67
N LEU A 261 22.72 -3.92 4.06
CA LEU A 261 22.24 -4.90 5.06
C LEU A 261 22.38 -6.36 4.58
N THR A 262 22.26 -6.64 3.28
CA THR A 262 22.39 -8.01 2.75
C THR A 262 23.83 -8.47 2.52
N PHE A 263 24.77 -7.56 2.20
CA PHE A 263 26.16 -7.92 1.85
C PHE A 263 27.21 -7.16 2.66
N GLY A 264 27.06 -5.84 2.78
CA GLY A 264 28.06 -4.97 3.43
C GLY A 264 28.15 -5.14 4.94
N PHE A 265 27.03 -5.38 5.62
CA PHE A 265 26.95 -5.43 7.08
C PHE A 265 27.84 -6.52 7.68
N THR A 266 27.76 -7.76 7.17
CA THR A 266 28.64 -8.85 7.61
C THR A 266 30.10 -8.53 7.34
N ALA A 267 30.45 -7.99 6.17
CA ALA A 267 31.84 -7.67 5.84
C ALA A 267 32.44 -6.58 6.74
N VAL A 268 31.68 -5.50 7.01
CA VAL A 268 32.09 -4.40 7.89
C VAL A 268 32.21 -4.84 9.34
N VAL A 269 31.34 -5.73 9.80
CA VAL A 269 31.23 -6.12 11.21
C VAL A 269 32.08 -7.36 11.56
N CYS A 270 32.40 -8.23 10.58
CA CYS A 270 33.42 -9.28 10.75
C CYS A 270 34.85 -8.78 10.52
N GLY A 271 35.05 -7.85 9.59
CA GLY A 271 36.38 -7.54 9.03
C GLY A 271 36.89 -8.61 8.07
N THR A 272 38.09 -8.41 7.51
CA THR A 272 38.81 -9.44 6.76
C THR A 272 39.48 -10.42 7.72
N PRO A 273 39.14 -11.71 7.72
CA PRO A 273 39.84 -12.69 8.55
C PRO A 273 41.30 -12.81 8.12
N GLN A 274 42.22 -12.94 9.08
CA GLN A 274 43.58 -13.38 8.81
C GLN A 274 43.55 -14.82 8.27
N VAL A 275 44.55 -15.20 7.48
CA VAL A 275 44.74 -16.62 7.12
C VAL A 275 45.04 -17.38 8.41
N ARG A 276 44.31 -18.48 8.63
CA ARG A 276 44.53 -19.40 9.76
C ARG A 276 44.57 -20.81 9.21
N LEU A 277 45.57 -21.58 9.62
CA LEU A 277 45.75 -22.97 9.20
C LEU A 277 45.30 -23.90 10.31
N ARG A 278 44.59 -24.99 9.99
CA ARG A 278 44.18 -25.96 11.01
C ARG A 278 45.38 -26.79 11.44
N VAL A 279 45.44 -27.17 12.72
CA VAL A 279 46.37 -28.20 13.19
C VAL A 279 46.25 -29.48 12.35
N ASN A 280 47.38 -30.15 12.10
CA ASN A 280 47.56 -31.32 11.23
C ASN A 280 47.43 -31.08 9.72
N ASP A 281 46.78 -29.99 9.28
CA ASP A 281 46.72 -29.58 7.86
C ASP A 281 47.92 -28.68 7.46
N VAL A 282 48.82 -28.33 8.38
CA VAL A 282 50.02 -27.50 8.10
C VAL A 282 51.10 -28.35 7.41
N THR A 283 51.08 -28.40 6.08
CA THR A 283 52.01 -29.22 5.29
C THR A 283 52.59 -28.48 4.08
N GLY A 284 53.89 -28.66 3.82
CA GLY A 284 54.63 -28.10 2.67
C GLY A 284 54.91 -26.59 2.81
N GLY A 285 56.17 -26.17 2.70
CA GLY A 285 56.57 -24.76 2.83
C GLY A 285 56.50 -24.16 4.24
N PHE A 286 55.61 -24.65 5.10
CA PHE A 286 55.39 -24.08 6.44
C PHE A 286 56.09 -24.82 7.58
N MET A 287 56.43 -24.06 8.62
CA MET A 287 56.89 -24.54 9.93
C MET A 287 56.22 -23.72 11.04
N ILE A 288 55.93 -24.35 12.19
CA ILE A 288 55.17 -23.72 13.29
C ILE A 288 56.13 -23.20 14.36
N PHE A 289 55.86 -22.00 14.89
CA PHE A 289 56.55 -21.44 16.05
C PHE A 289 55.56 -20.69 16.95
N HIS A 290 55.52 -21.04 18.24
CA HIS A 290 54.67 -20.44 19.29
C HIS A 290 53.18 -20.38 18.93
N GLY A 291 52.70 -21.36 18.15
CA GLY A 291 51.33 -21.45 17.67
C GLY A 291 50.97 -20.64 16.41
N SER A 292 51.96 -20.07 15.73
CA SER A 292 51.79 -19.38 14.45
C SER A 292 52.65 -20.03 13.36
N ALA A 293 52.13 -20.09 12.13
CA ALA A 293 52.80 -20.71 10.99
C ALA A 293 53.62 -19.67 10.20
N TYR A 294 54.85 -20.04 9.85
CA TYR A 294 55.77 -19.23 9.06
C TYR A 294 56.06 -19.95 7.74
N ASP A 295 56.01 -19.20 6.64
CA ASP A 295 56.47 -19.70 5.35
C ASP A 295 58.00 -19.65 5.31
N LEU A 296 58.62 -20.81 5.12
CA LEU A 296 60.06 -20.99 5.01
C LEU A 296 60.44 -21.63 3.67
N SER A 297 59.53 -21.70 2.68
CA SER A 297 59.79 -22.34 1.38
C SER A 297 60.96 -21.74 0.61
N GLU A 298 61.17 -20.43 0.74
CA GLU A 298 62.30 -19.68 0.14
C GLU A 298 63.43 -19.39 1.15
N SER A 299 63.33 -19.89 2.38
CA SER A 299 64.32 -19.63 3.45
C SER A 299 65.69 -20.22 3.15
N ARG A 300 66.73 -19.58 3.67
CA ARG A 300 68.14 -19.99 3.57
C ARG A 300 68.80 -19.84 4.93
N HIS A 301 69.32 -20.93 5.46
CA HIS A 301 69.99 -20.95 6.76
C HIS A 301 71.50 -20.67 6.58
N PRO A 302 72.13 -19.85 7.44
CA PRO A 302 73.59 -19.69 7.44
C PRO A 302 74.28 -20.99 7.90
N ALA A 303 75.55 -21.18 7.54
CA ALA A 303 76.33 -22.34 8.00
C ALA A 303 76.27 -22.56 9.52
N ALA A 304 75.94 -23.78 9.95
CA ALA A 304 75.90 -24.19 11.35
C ALA A 304 76.38 -25.65 11.53
N ARG A 305 76.58 -26.10 12.78
CA ARG A 305 77.10 -27.45 13.06
C ARG A 305 76.08 -28.52 12.65
N GLY A 306 76.25 -29.10 11.46
CA GLY A 306 75.31 -30.06 10.85
C GLY A 306 74.41 -29.46 9.75
N ILE A 307 74.54 -28.17 9.43
CA ILE A 307 73.77 -27.47 8.41
C ILE A 307 74.74 -26.78 7.45
N THR A 308 74.71 -27.15 6.17
CA THR A 308 75.51 -26.50 5.13
C THR A 308 75.02 -25.08 4.86
N ASP A 309 75.92 -24.20 4.43
CA ASP A 309 75.56 -22.82 4.13
C ASP A 309 74.48 -22.72 3.05
N ASN A 310 73.57 -21.76 3.19
CA ASN A 310 72.44 -21.49 2.29
C ASN A 310 71.40 -22.63 2.14
N ALA A 311 71.45 -23.68 2.96
CA ALA A 311 70.48 -24.78 2.96
C ALA A 311 69.08 -24.34 3.42
N ASN A 312 68.03 -24.94 2.84
CA ASN A 312 66.66 -24.80 3.29
C ASN A 312 66.29 -25.85 4.37
N VAL A 313 65.82 -25.37 5.52
CA VAL A 313 65.55 -26.19 6.73
C VAL A 313 64.42 -27.21 6.52
N LEU A 314 63.54 -27.00 5.54
CA LEU A 314 62.40 -27.87 5.25
C LEU A 314 62.76 -29.06 4.36
N TYR A 315 63.75 -28.88 3.47
CA TYR A 315 63.93 -29.75 2.30
C TYR A 315 65.33 -30.36 2.16
N ASP A 316 66.37 -29.60 2.48
CA ASP A 316 67.77 -29.94 2.16
C ASP A 316 68.47 -30.71 3.30
N LEU A 317 67.87 -30.71 4.49
CA LEU A 317 68.40 -31.40 5.65
C LEU A 317 68.08 -32.91 5.64
N PRO A 318 68.96 -33.78 6.23
CA PRO A 318 68.71 -35.22 6.31
C PRO A 318 67.43 -35.59 7.07
N ILE A 319 67.03 -34.76 8.03
CA ILE A 319 65.73 -34.79 8.68
C ILE A 319 64.97 -33.56 8.20
N LYS A 320 63.77 -33.76 7.64
CA LYS A 320 62.97 -32.68 7.04
C LYS A 320 61.99 -32.12 8.07
N HIS A 321 62.06 -30.82 8.31
CA HIS A 321 61.28 -30.15 9.36
C HIS A 321 59.98 -29.49 8.85
N ALA A 322 59.56 -29.75 7.61
CA ALA A 322 58.31 -29.25 7.05
C ALA A 322 57.09 -29.78 7.84
N GLY A 323 56.19 -28.87 8.27
CA GLY A 323 55.03 -29.22 9.07
C GLY A 323 55.34 -29.63 10.52
N GLN A 324 56.57 -29.44 11.00
CA GLN A 324 56.92 -29.58 12.42
C GLN A 324 56.81 -28.24 13.16
N ASP A 325 56.78 -28.33 14.49
CA ASP A 325 56.87 -27.20 15.40
C ASP A 325 58.31 -27.04 15.89
N GLY A 326 58.85 -25.82 15.73
CA GLY A 326 60.20 -25.41 16.10
C GLY A 326 60.24 -24.45 17.29
N SER A 327 59.18 -24.34 18.09
CA SER A 327 59.11 -23.44 19.27
C SER A 327 60.27 -23.64 20.24
N PHE A 328 60.79 -24.87 20.34
CA PHE A 328 61.95 -25.24 21.15
C PHE A 328 63.31 -24.82 20.55
N LEU A 329 63.38 -24.42 19.28
CA LEU A 329 64.58 -23.82 18.67
C LEU A 329 64.66 -22.30 18.99
N PHE A 330 63.52 -21.62 19.08
CA PHE A 330 63.40 -20.17 19.33
C PHE A 330 62.65 -19.86 20.64
N GLN A 331 63.04 -20.53 21.74
CA GLN A 331 62.35 -20.46 23.05
C GLN A 331 62.22 -19.04 23.62
N ASN A 332 61.13 -18.77 24.34
CA ASN A 332 60.88 -17.51 25.05
C ASN A 332 61.24 -17.64 26.55
N VAL A 333 62.54 -17.69 26.83
CA VAL A 333 63.07 -17.82 28.19
C VAL A 333 62.96 -16.52 29.01
N ASN A 334 62.93 -16.67 30.34
CA ASN A 334 63.03 -15.61 31.36
C ASN A 334 62.01 -14.45 31.29
N GLY A 335 60.92 -14.61 30.54
CA GLY A 335 59.76 -13.72 30.57
C GLY A 335 58.88 -13.97 31.82
N LYS A 336 57.60 -14.29 31.60
CA LYS A 336 56.61 -14.60 32.64
C LYS A 336 57.00 -15.82 33.51
N CYS A 337 57.85 -16.70 32.97
CA CYS A 337 58.40 -17.84 33.67
C CYS A 337 59.57 -17.52 34.63
N LYS A 338 60.10 -16.29 34.67
CA LYS A 338 61.16 -15.93 35.64
C LYS A 338 60.65 -16.17 37.06
N ASP A 339 61.55 -16.63 37.94
CA ASP A 339 61.29 -17.16 39.29
C ASP A 339 60.38 -18.42 39.39
N LEU A 340 59.75 -18.89 38.30
CA LEU A 340 59.01 -20.16 38.29
C LEU A 340 59.90 -21.33 37.84
N ILE A 341 60.69 -21.10 36.78
CA ILE A 341 61.70 -22.05 36.29
C ILE A 341 63.06 -21.54 36.77
N THR A 342 63.85 -22.41 37.42
CA THR A 342 65.13 -22.04 38.03
C THR A 342 66.21 -23.06 37.70
N LEU A 343 67.48 -22.67 37.74
CA LEU A 343 68.62 -23.56 37.49
C LEU A 343 68.62 -24.76 38.46
N ALA A 344 68.84 -25.96 37.96
CA ALA A 344 69.02 -27.15 38.80
C ALA A 344 70.44 -27.22 39.40
N PRO A 345 70.64 -27.85 40.58
CA PRO A 345 71.97 -27.99 41.19
C PRO A 345 72.92 -28.79 40.29
N GLY A 346 74.05 -28.19 39.88
CA GLY A 346 75.02 -28.83 38.98
C GLY A 346 74.66 -28.79 37.49
N SER A 347 73.66 -27.99 37.11
CA SER A 347 73.25 -27.80 35.72
C SER A 347 74.33 -27.14 34.85
N ASP A 348 74.41 -27.57 33.59
CA ASP A 348 75.28 -27.09 32.52
C ASP A 348 74.68 -25.91 31.71
N VAL A 349 73.44 -25.50 32.00
CA VAL A 349 72.76 -24.41 31.28
C VAL A 349 73.41 -23.05 31.63
N PRO A 350 73.91 -22.29 30.64
CA PRO A 350 74.50 -20.97 30.89
C PRO A 350 73.49 -19.98 31.47
N THR A 351 73.94 -19.18 32.46
CA THR A 351 73.16 -18.09 33.06
C THR A 351 73.89 -16.76 32.98
N ASN A 352 73.15 -15.65 32.81
CA ASN A 352 73.72 -14.30 32.89
C ASN A 352 73.87 -13.80 34.35
N SER A 353 74.31 -12.55 34.52
CA SER A 353 74.41 -11.83 35.80
C SER A 353 73.08 -11.70 36.57
N ASP A 354 71.96 -11.73 35.87
CA ASP A 354 70.60 -11.50 36.39
C ASP A 354 69.84 -12.81 36.67
N GLY A 355 70.54 -13.95 36.59
CA GLY A 355 70.01 -15.30 36.82
C GLY A 355 69.17 -15.87 35.67
N ASP A 356 69.21 -15.26 34.49
CA ASP A 356 68.45 -15.67 33.31
C ASP A 356 69.09 -16.90 32.64
N LEU A 357 68.29 -17.95 32.41
CA LEU A 357 68.68 -19.22 31.79
C LEU A 357 68.71 -19.13 30.25
N ALA A 358 69.72 -19.72 29.60
CA ALA A 358 69.84 -19.69 28.14
C ALA A 358 68.74 -20.47 27.39
N TRP A 359 68.25 -21.59 27.95
CA TRP A 359 67.13 -22.40 27.44
C TRP A 359 66.38 -23.09 28.58
N TYR A 360 65.18 -23.61 28.29
CA TYR A 360 64.29 -24.32 29.21
C TYR A 360 64.00 -25.76 28.76
N PHE A 361 63.82 -25.96 27.45
CA PHE A 361 63.54 -27.24 26.80
C PHE A 361 64.72 -27.69 25.93
N PRO A 362 64.79 -28.97 25.52
CA PRO A 362 65.79 -29.42 24.57
C PRO A 362 65.58 -28.82 23.18
N CYS A 363 66.67 -28.37 22.55
CA CYS A 363 66.73 -27.63 21.30
C CYS A 363 66.44 -28.53 20.08
N THR A 364 65.18 -28.93 19.93
CA THR A 364 64.70 -29.97 19.00
C THR A 364 63.37 -29.53 18.35
N THR A 365 62.91 -30.24 17.32
CA THR A 365 61.56 -30.04 16.74
C THR A 365 60.61 -31.15 17.18
N PHE A 366 59.30 -30.88 17.19
CA PHE A 366 58.28 -31.88 17.47
C PHE A 366 57.13 -31.86 16.45
N ASN A 367 56.39 -32.96 16.35
CA ASN A 367 55.30 -33.13 15.39
C ASN A 367 54.01 -32.46 15.88
N GLN A 368 53.27 -31.86 14.95
CA GLN A 368 52.00 -31.16 15.23
C GLN A 368 50.86 -32.07 15.75
N ASP A 369 50.94 -33.39 15.51
CA ASP A 369 49.99 -34.40 16.01
C ASP A 369 50.29 -34.87 17.44
N GLY A 370 51.45 -34.50 18.00
CA GLY A 370 51.93 -34.94 19.30
C GLY A 370 52.53 -36.35 19.34
N SER A 371 52.88 -36.94 18.19
CA SER A 371 53.53 -38.26 18.12
C SER A 371 55.00 -38.28 18.60
N SER A 372 55.60 -37.13 18.90
CA SER A 372 57.00 -37.03 19.33
C SER A 372 57.20 -37.51 20.76
N GLU A 373 57.93 -38.62 20.92
CA GLU A 373 58.32 -39.15 22.22
C GLU A 373 59.40 -38.30 22.91
N VAL A 374 59.35 -38.26 24.24
CA VAL A 374 60.25 -37.47 25.10
C VAL A 374 61.62 -38.14 25.17
N ASN A 375 62.54 -37.77 24.27
CA ASN A 375 63.91 -38.26 24.29
C ASN A 375 64.84 -37.29 25.07
N LEU A 376 65.05 -37.58 26.36
CA LEU A 376 66.01 -36.87 27.23
C LEU A 376 67.39 -37.56 27.30
N THR A 377 67.53 -38.74 26.68
CA THR A 377 68.82 -39.45 26.59
C THR A 377 69.63 -38.94 25.42
N VAL A 378 70.76 -38.28 25.69
CA VAL A 378 71.65 -37.76 24.64
C VAL A 378 73.08 -38.22 24.86
N ASN A 379 73.74 -38.62 23.77
CA ASN A 379 75.17 -38.94 23.77
C ASN A 379 75.99 -37.67 24.10
N SER A 380 76.99 -37.82 24.96
CA SER A 380 77.79 -36.72 25.55
C SER A 380 78.46 -35.77 24.55
N ASP A 381 78.65 -36.21 23.31
CA ASP A 381 79.63 -35.61 22.40
C ASP A 381 79.03 -34.57 21.43
N GLN A 382 77.71 -34.40 21.45
CA GLN A 382 76.98 -33.55 20.49
C GLN A 382 76.06 -32.49 21.12
N TYR A 383 75.70 -32.59 22.40
CA TYR A 383 74.59 -31.81 22.95
C TYR A 383 74.97 -30.95 24.17
N LEU A 384 75.12 -29.65 23.91
CA LEU A 384 75.41 -28.58 24.90
C LEU A 384 74.52 -27.35 24.63
N GLY A 385 73.28 -27.56 24.20
CA GLY A 385 72.31 -26.50 23.89
C GLY A 385 72.62 -25.59 22.69
N TYR A 386 73.75 -25.78 21.99
CA TYR A 386 74.15 -24.97 20.82
C TYR A 386 73.13 -24.90 19.67
N SER A 387 72.17 -25.83 19.60
CA SER A 387 71.08 -25.81 18.61
C SER A 387 69.92 -24.87 18.96
N CYS A 388 69.91 -24.26 20.15
CA CYS A 388 68.95 -23.21 20.50
C CYS A 388 69.43 -21.86 19.96
N HIS A 389 68.56 -21.14 19.25
CA HIS A 389 68.85 -19.81 18.71
C HIS A 389 68.78 -18.74 19.81
N THR A 390 69.85 -18.69 20.62
CA THR A 390 70.06 -17.75 21.72
C THR A 390 70.75 -16.46 21.28
N ILE A 391 71.49 -16.49 20.16
CA ILE A 391 72.24 -15.34 19.62
C ILE A 391 71.26 -14.27 19.12
N GLY A 392 71.46 -13.02 19.56
CA GLY A 392 70.57 -11.90 19.25
C GLY A 392 70.35 -11.62 17.76
N THR A 393 71.37 -11.84 16.90
CA THR A 393 71.21 -11.72 15.44
C THR A 393 70.20 -12.73 14.89
N ALA A 394 70.34 -14.01 15.24
CA ALA A 394 69.42 -15.06 14.81
C ALA A 394 67.98 -14.82 15.32
N ARG A 395 67.84 -14.32 16.56
CA ARG A 395 66.52 -13.97 17.10
C ARG A 395 65.89 -12.78 16.38
N ASN A 396 66.65 -11.72 16.10
CA ASN A 396 66.14 -10.57 15.36
C ASN A 396 65.69 -10.99 13.95
N THR A 397 66.52 -11.72 13.21
CA THR A 397 66.18 -12.24 11.88
C THR A 397 64.92 -13.12 11.90
N PHE A 398 64.69 -13.91 12.96
CA PHE A 398 63.46 -14.68 13.14
C PHE A 398 62.23 -13.78 13.41
N TYR A 399 62.33 -12.79 14.29
CA TYR A 399 61.21 -11.89 14.60
C TYR A 399 60.89 -10.89 13.47
N ASP A 400 61.83 -10.65 12.55
CA ASP A 400 61.60 -9.89 11.30
C ASP A 400 60.86 -10.71 10.22
N LEU A 401 60.71 -12.04 10.39
CA LEU A 401 59.94 -12.88 9.46
C LEU A 401 58.44 -12.58 9.53
N ARG A 402 57.79 -12.56 8.37
CA ARG A 402 56.33 -12.42 8.29
C ARG A 402 55.65 -13.76 8.58
N THR A 403 54.87 -13.79 9.65
CA THR A 403 53.91 -14.86 9.92
C THR A 403 52.92 -15.02 8.75
N ALA A 404 52.71 -16.26 8.30
CA ALA A 404 51.78 -16.57 7.21
C ALA A 404 50.33 -16.72 7.70
N GLY A 405 50.14 -17.19 8.94
CA GLY A 405 48.85 -17.30 9.60
C GLY A 405 48.96 -17.92 11.00
N ASP A 406 47.91 -17.82 11.81
CA ASP A 406 47.87 -18.53 13.10
C ASP A 406 47.40 -19.98 12.95
N VAL A 407 47.95 -20.88 13.76
CA VAL A 407 47.45 -22.26 13.85
C VAL A 407 46.19 -22.26 14.71
N TYR A 408 45.11 -22.85 14.20
CA TYR A 408 43.82 -22.94 14.90
C TYR A 408 43.40 -24.37 15.22
N PHE A 409 42.65 -24.49 16.31
CA PHE A 409 42.04 -25.73 16.80
C PHE A 409 40.55 -25.51 17.03
N ASN A 410 39.71 -26.46 16.61
CA ASN A 410 38.29 -26.47 16.98
C ASN A 410 38.08 -27.05 18.39
N TRP A 411 36.92 -26.78 18.99
CA TRP A 411 36.53 -27.40 20.27
C TRP A 411 36.39 -28.93 20.22
N GLU A 412 36.22 -29.50 19.03
CA GLU A 412 36.27 -30.95 18.81
C GLU A 412 37.72 -31.45 18.82
N ASP A 413 38.62 -30.77 18.09
CA ASP A 413 40.07 -31.05 18.06
C ASP A 413 40.70 -30.99 19.46
N ILE A 414 40.25 -30.05 20.30
CA ILE A 414 40.72 -29.85 21.69
C ILE A 414 40.21 -30.94 22.66
N ARG A 415 39.04 -31.54 22.40
CA ARG A 415 38.42 -32.55 23.29
C ARG A 415 38.73 -33.98 22.89
N ASN A 416 38.96 -34.22 21.61
CA ASN A 416 39.18 -35.54 21.02
C ASN A 416 40.62 -35.72 20.51
N SER A 417 41.57 -34.97 21.09
CA SER A 417 42.97 -34.99 20.68
C SER A 417 43.70 -36.23 21.17
N SER A 418 44.74 -36.62 20.43
CA SER A 418 45.86 -37.41 20.95
C SER A 418 46.59 -36.68 22.10
N ARG A 419 46.66 -35.35 22.04
CA ARG A 419 47.48 -34.45 22.88
C ARG A 419 46.76 -33.98 24.15
N ASN A 420 47.51 -33.65 25.19
CA ASN A 420 47.00 -33.16 26.47
C ASN A 420 46.70 -31.65 26.43
N LEU A 421 45.65 -31.26 25.70
CA LEU A 421 45.37 -29.85 25.40
C LEU A 421 44.52 -29.16 26.47
N MET A 422 44.85 -27.89 26.74
CA MET A 422 44.06 -26.95 27.55
C MET A 422 43.96 -25.58 26.85
N VAL A 423 42.96 -24.78 27.22
CA VAL A 423 42.76 -23.43 26.67
C VAL A 423 42.91 -22.37 27.76
N TYR A 424 43.68 -21.32 27.47
CA TYR A 424 43.82 -20.14 28.33
C TYR A 424 43.91 -18.85 27.50
N SER A 425 43.02 -17.90 27.80
CA SER A 425 42.88 -16.61 27.11
C SER A 425 42.73 -16.71 25.58
N GLY A 426 42.15 -17.81 25.09
CA GLY A 426 42.01 -18.11 23.65
C GLY A 426 43.23 -18.77 23.00
N ASN A 427 44.37 -18.88 23.70
CA ASN A 427 45.51 -19.69 23.26
C ASN A 427 45.27 -21.17 23.60
N VAL A 428 45.79 -22.06 22.75
CA VAL A 428 45.85 -23.52 23.00
C VAL A 428 47.24 -23.86 23.52
N LEU A 429 47.29 -24.54 24.66
CA LEU A 429 48.51 -24.96 25.34
C LEU A 429 48.55 -26.48 25.40
N ASP A 430 49.70 -27.09 25.13
CA ASP A 430 49.88 -28.55 25.24
C ASP A 430 50.66 -28.90 26.52
N LEU A 431 49.98 -29.56 27.45
CA LEU A 431 50.53 -29.98 28.74
C LEU A 431 51.50 -31.15 28.61
N ASP A 432 51.50 -31.92 27.51
CA ASP A 432 52.52 -32.95 27.30
C ASP A 432 53.90 -32.36 27.01
N LEU A 433 53.98 -31.13 26.47
CA LEU A 433 55.25 -30.43 26.28
C LEU A 433 55.98 -30.16 27.61
N LEU A 434 55.27 -30.08 28.74
CA LEU A 434 55.88 -29.96 30.06
C LEU A 434 56.70 -31.20 30.46
N LYS A 435 56.53 -32.36 29.79
CA LYS A 435 57.34 -33.57 30.04
C LYS A 435 58.74 -33.48 29.45
N TRP A 436 58.99 -32.50 28.57
CA TRP A 436 60.29 -32.26 27.95
C TRP A 436 61.27 -31.48 28.84
N PHE A 437 60.88 -31.12 30.08
CA PHE A 437 61.81 -30.52 31.04
C PHE A 437 62.84 -31.55 31.54
N ASN A 438 64.12 -31.31 31.25
CA ASN A 438 65.18 -32.09 31.87
C ASN A 438 65.42 -31.62 33.32
N THR A 439 65.05 -32.46 34.29
CA THR A 439 65.18 -32.16 35.72
C THR A 439 66.63 -32.06 36.23
N THR A 440 67.63 -32.51 35.45
CA THR A 440 69.05 -32.26 35.78
C THR A 440 69.50 -30.84 35.38
N GLN A 441 68.75 -30.17 34.51
CA GLN A 441 69.09 -28.86 33.97
C GLN A 441 68.26 -27.73 34.58
N VAL A 442 66.95 -27.93 34.72
CA VAL A 442 66.01 -26.94 35.27
C VAL A 442 65.08 -27.55 36.32
N ARG A 443 64.84 -26.79 37.39
CA ARG A 443 63.89 -27.09 38.45
C ARG A 443 62.60 -26.32 38.21
N VAL A 444 61.50 -27.04 38.10
CA VAL A 444 60.13 -26.54 37.89
C VAL A 444 59.24 -26.77 39.13
N PRO A 445 58.10 -26.06 39.28
CA PRO A 445 57.17 -26.27 40.39
C PRO A 445 56.48 -27.64 40.29
N PRO A 446 56.20 -28.36 41.41
CA PRO A 446 55.59 -29.70 41.37
C PRO A 446 54.28 -29.77 40.57
N ARG A 447 53.50 -28.68 40.61
CA ARG A 447 52.23 -28.54 39.90
C ARG A 447 52.33 -28.56 38.37
N PHE A 448 53.53 -28.36 37.79
CA PHE A 448 53.75 -28.58 36.35
C PHE A 448 53.63 -30.08 36.01
N ASN A 449 54.14 -30.95 36.89
CA ASN A 449 54.05 -32.40 36.73
C ASN A 449 52.63 -32.90 37.01
N GLU A 450 51.96 -32.34 38.02
CA GLU A 450 50.54 -32.63 38.29
C GLU A 450 49.64 -32.31 37.09
N LEU A 451 49.91 -31.22 36.39
CA LEU A 451 49.12 -30.82 35.21
C LEU A 451 49.50 -31.58 33.93
N SER A 452 50.73 -32.11 33.81
CA SER A 452 51.15 -32.88 32.62
C SER A 452 50.81 -34.37 32.69
N ASP A 453 50.75 -34.94 33.89
CA ASP A 453 50.32 -36.33 34.10
C ASP A 453 48.79 -36.47 33.98
N ARG A 454 48.36 -37.25 32.97
CA ARG A 454 46.94 -37.49 32.65
C ARG A 454 46.22 -38.36 33.69
N THR A 455 46.92 -38.98 34.62
CA THR A 455 46.32 -39.79 35.70
C THR A 455 45.83 -38.95 36.88
N THR A 456 46.24 -37.68 36.99
CA THR A 456 45.89 -36.84 38.14
C THR A 456 44.50 -36.20 38.02
N ALA A 457 43.89 -35.94 39.18
CA ALA A 457 42.68 -35.13 39.25
C ALA A 457 42.90 -33.67 38.80
N ALA A 458 44.13 -33.16 38.88
CA ALA A 458 44.48 -31.81 38.43
C ALA A 458 44.44 -31.71 36.90
N ASN A 459 45.01 -32.67 36.18
CA ASN A 459 44.92 -32.75 34.72
C ASN A 459 43.46 -32.95 34.26
N ALA A 460 42.75 -33.91 34.87
CA ALA A 460 41.34 -34.19 34.53
C ALA A 460 40.39 -32.99 34.77
N ALA A 461 40.79 -32.00 35.57
CA ALA A 461 40.07 -30.75 35.75
C ALA A 461 40.26 -29.75 34.59
N VAL A 462 41.43 -29.75 33.93
CA VAL A 462 41.83 -28.76 32.90
C VAL A 462 41.79 -29.28 31.46
N HIS A 463 41.95 -30.59 31.26
CA HIS A 463 42.03 -31.21 29.94
C HIS A 463 40.76 -30.97 29.10
N GLY A 464 40.94 -30.55 27.84
CA GLY A 464 39.86 -30.31 26.87
C GLY A 464 38.94 -29.13 27.20
N ARG A 465 39.38 -28.20 28.06
CA ARG A 465 38.55 -27.11 28.62
C ARG A 465 39.22 -25.74 28.55
N ASP A 466 38.37 -24.69 28.59
CA ASP A 466 38.80 -23.33 28.91
C ASP A 466 39.01 -23.19 30.41
N VAL A 467 40.23 -22.82 30.81
CA VAL A 467 40.58 -22.58 32.22
C VAL A 467 40.75 -21.09 32.55
N THR A 468 40.50 -20.17 31.62
CA THR A 468 40.76 -18.72 31.76
C THR A 468 40.11 -18.13 33.02
N HIS A 469 38.91 -18.60 33.39
CA HIS A 469 38.24 -18.22 34.63
C HIS A 469 38.78 -18.96 35.86
N ALA A 470 39.17 -20.23 35.73
CA ALA A 470 39.71 -21.03 36.83
C ALA A 470 41.10 -20.56 37.27
N PHE A 471 41.98 -20.22 36.32
CA PHE A 471 43.33 -19.71 36.55
C PHE A 471 43.34 -18.18 36.78
N SER A 472 42.27 -17.65 37.38
CA SER A 472 42.13 -16.22 37.71
C SER A 472 42.84 -15.82 39.02
N SER A 473 43.24 -16.79 39.86
CA SER A 473 44.03 -16.55 41.06
C SER A 473 45.43 -16.00 40.72
N ARG A 474 46.08 -15.31 41.66
CA ARG A 474 47.36 -14.62 41.40
C ARG A 474 48.49 -15.57 40.98
N GLU A 475 48.53 -16.76 41.57
CA GLU A 475 49.57 -17.76 41.33
C GLU A 475 49.29 -18.54 40.05
N ASP A 476 48.05 -19.01 39.88
CA ASP A 476 47.61 -19.70 38.67
C ASP A 476 47.76 -18.81 37.44
N LYS A 477 47.50 -17.50 37.57
CA LYS A 477 47.69 -16.53 36.50
C LYS A 477 49.16 -16.33 36.15
N LYS A 478 50.11 -16.35 37.11
CA LYS A 478 51.56 -16.33 36.77
C LYS A 478 51.95 -17.62 36.05
N MET A 479 51.41 -18.77 36.48
CA MET A 479 51.65 -20.07 35.86
C MET A 479 51.11 -20.15 34.42
N ALA A 480 49.86 -19.78 34.19
CA ALA A 480 49.27 -19.76 32.84
C ALA A 480 49.95 -18.74 31.91
N GLN A 481 50.32 -17.55 32.41
CA GLN A 481 51.11 -16.59 31.64
C GLN A 481 52.53 -17.07 31.34
N CYS A 482 53.10 -17.98 32.14
CA CYS A 482 54.33 -18.68 31.79
C CYS A 482 54.06 -19.70 30.67
N PHE A 483 53.09 -20.60 30.84
CA PHE A 483 52.73 -21.61 29.84
C PHE A 483 52.40 -21.00 28.46
N GLU A 484 51.71 -19.86 28.42
CA GLU A 484 51.41 -19.07 27.21
C GLU A 484 52.65 -18.67 26.40
N GLN A 485 53.83 -18.58 27.03
CA GLN A 485 55.10 -18.26 26.34
C GLN A 485 55.92 -19.48 25.92
N ILE A 486 55.69 -20.65 26.54
CA ILE A 486 56.62 -21.80 26.44
C ILE A 486 55.99 -23.09 25.89
N ILE A 487 54.67 -23.27 25.98
CA ILE A 487 53.94 -24.46 25.50
C ILE A 487 52.69 -24.09 24.67
N LYS A 488 52.63 -22.87 24.13
CA LYS A 488 51.58 -22.44 23.19
C LYS A 488 51.80 -23.11 21.83
N VAL A 489 50.77 -23.84 21.38
CA VAL A 489 50.77 -24.59 20.11
C VAL A 489 49.75 -24.07 19.10
N GLY A 490 48.92 -23.09 19.49
CA GLY A 490 47.99 -22.42 18.59
C GLY A 490 46.99 -21.54 19.32
N SER A 491 45.85 -21.34 18.66
CA SER A 491 44.70 -20.56 19.12
C SER A 491 43.40 -21.33 18.91
N VAL A 492 42.37 -21.05 19.72
CA VAL A 492 41.04 -21.65 19.52
C VAL A 492 40.32 -20.95 18.37
N ASP A 493 39.53 -21.67 17.58
CA ASP A 493 38.61 -20.97 16.68
C ASP A 493 37.48 -20.27 17.45
N THR A 494 37.36 -18.97 17.24
CA THR A 494 36.41 -18.10 17.94
C THR A 494 35.89 -17.06 16.98
N GLU A 495 34.58 -17.11 16.70
CA GLU A 495 33.94 -16.07 15.90
C GLU A 495 33.96 -14.74 16.65
N THR A 496 34.26 -13.64 15.94
CA THR A 496 34.21 -12.31 16.55
C THR A 496 32.79 -12.00 17.01
N VAL A 497 32.65 -11.23 18.10
CA VAL A 497 31.34 -10.76 18.59
C VAL A 497 30.56 -10.04 17.48
N GLY A 498 31.27 -9.39 16.56
CA GLY A 498 30.69 -8.84 15.34
C GLY A 498 30.10 -9.88 14.39
N CYS A 499 30.85 -10.93 14.02
CA CYS A 499 30.32 -12.02 13.19
C CYS A 499 29.09 -12.69 13.83
N ILE A 500 29.13 -12.94 15.15
CA ILE A 500 28.01 -13.51 15.90
C ILE A 500 26.79 -12.57 15.83
N ALA A 501 26.98 -11.26 16.05
CA ALA A 501 25.92 -10.27 15.94
C ALA A 501 25.33 -10.20 14.51
N SER A 502 26.16 -10.26 13.46
CA SER A 502 25.67 -10.28 12.08
C SER A 502 24.87 -11.55 11.77
N LYS A 503 25.33 -12.72 12.22
CA LYS A 503 24.58 -13.99 12.09
C LYS A 503 23.22 -13.91 12.81
N VAL A 504 23.16 -13.33 14.01
CA VAL A 504 21.89 -13.12 14.73
C VAL A 504 20.95 -12.20 13.95
N VAL A 505 21.43 -11.06 13.44
CA VAL A 505 20.62 -10.14 12.62
C VAL A 505 20.11 -10.82 11.33
N LEU A 506 20.97 -11.61 10.67
CA LEU A 506 20.62 -12.38 9.47
C LEU A 506 19.55 -13.44 9.77
N TYR A 507 19.70 -14.24 10.82
CA TYR A 507 18.71 -15.26 11.18
C TYR A 507 17.39 -14.64 11.67
N VAL A 508 17.41 -13.56 12.46
CA VAL A 508 16.19 -12.87 12.91
C VAL A 508 15.43 -12.26 11.73
N SER A 509 16.13 -11.59 10.80
CA SER A 509 15.50 -11.03 9.60
C SER A 509 14.99 -12.10 8.63
N LEU A 510 15.73 -13.20 8.45
CA LEU A 510 15.29 -14.38 7.69
C LEU A 510 13.99 -14.97 8.24
N VAL A 511 13.95 -15.26 9.55
CA VAL A 511 12.76 -15.81 10.22
C VAL A 511 11.58 -14.84 10.12
N PHE A 512 11.82 -13.54 10.26
CA PHE A 512 10.79 -12.52 10.14
C PHE A 512 10.19 -12.43 8.73
N ILE A 513 11.04 -12.42 7.69
CA ILE A 513 10.59 -12.39 6.28
C ILE A 513 9.81 -13.67 5.95
N LEU A 514 10.33 -14.84 6.33
CA LEU A 514 9.64 -16.12 6.13
C LEU A 514 8.30 -16.17 6.86
N ALA A 515 8.22 -15.66 8.10
CA ALA A 515 6.97 -15.60 8.85
C ALA A 515 5.90 -14.74 8.15
N ILE A 516 6.28 -13.59 7.57
CA ILE A 516 5.34 -12.74 6.81
C ILE A 516 4.89 -13.43 5.51
N VAL A 517 5.81 -14.04 4.76
CA VAL A 517 5.48 -14.74 3.49
C VAL A 517 4.58 -15.94 3.76
N LEU A 518 4.89 -16.75 4.78
CA LEU A 518 4.06 -17.89 5.19
C LEU A 518 2.71 -17.43 5.75
N ALA A 519 2.65 -16.36 6.53
CA ALA A 519 1.38 -15.80 7.01
C ALA A 519 0.48 -15.34 5.85
N LYS A 520 1.03 -14.62 4.86
CA LYS A 520 0.27 -14.22 3.66
C LYS A 520 -0.28 -15.43 2.90
N PHE A 521 0.55 -16.44 2.69
CA PHE A 521 0.19 -17.68 2.01
C PHE A 521 -0.92 -18.46 2.76
N VAL A 522 -0.74 -18.69 4.07
CA VAL A 522 -1.72 -19.42 4.91
C VAL A 522 -3.04 -18.66 5.01
N LEU A 523 -3.00 -17.33 5.18
CA LEU A 523 -4.22 -16.52 5.24
C LEU A 523 -4.97 -16.50 3.89
N ALA A 524 -4.27 -16.49 2.76
CA ALA A 524 -4.90 -16.62 1.43
C ALA A 524 -5.53 -18.01 1.21
N LEU A 525 -4.92 -19.10 1.69
CA LEU A 525 -5.54 -20.43 1.67
C LEU A 525 -6.77 -20.51 2.58
N LEU A 526 -6.67 -20.00 3.82
CA LEU A 526 -7.81 -19.90 4.74
C LEU A 526 -8.95 -19.07 4.14
N PHE A 527 -8.62 -17.95 3.47
CA PHE A 527 -9.58 -17.15 2.73
C PHE A 527 -10.31 -17.98 1.66
N GLN A 528 -9.55 -18.61 0.77
CA GLN A 528 -10.07 -19.34 -0.38
C GLN A 528 -10.87 -20.60 0.02
N TRP A 529 -10.52 -21.25 1.14
CA TRP A 529 -11.23 -22.43 1.64
C TRP A 529 -12.45 -22.12 2.50
N PHE A 530 -12.39 -21.11 3.39
CA PHE A 530 -13.41 -20.87 4.42
C PHE A 530 -14.17 -19.53 4.32
N PHE A 531 -13.49 -18.42 4.01
CA PHE A 531 -14.13 -17.09 3.98
C PHE A 531 -14.85 -16.82 2.67
N SER A 532 -14.24 -17.16 1.53
CA SER A 532 -14.77 -16.94 0.18
C SER A 532 -16.20 -17.45 0.01
N ARG A 533 -16.55 -18.58 0.65
CA ARG A 533 -17.89 -19.21 0.57
C ARG A 533 -19.00 -18.38 1.21
N LYS A 534 -18.68 -17.46 2.13
CA LYS A 534 -19.68 -16.63 2.84
C LYS A 534 -20.30 -15.56 1.94
N PHE A 535 -19.51 -15.03 1.00
CA PHE A 535 -19.91 -13.95 0.10
C PHE A 535 -20.81 -14.44 -1.06
N ALA A 536 -20.60 -15.68 -1.51
CA ALA A 536 -21.32 -16.27 -2.63
C ALA A 536 -22.85 -16.37 -2.40
N ALA A 537 -23.65 -16.20 -3.46
CA ALA A 537 -25.09 -16.41 -3.44
C ALA A 537 -25.45 -17.87 -3.09
N ALA A 538 -26.63 -18.08 -2.50
CA ALA A 538 -27.05 -19.42 -2.04
C ALA A 538 -27.67 -20.27 -3.16
N LYS A 539 -28.32 -19.61 -4.13
CA LYS A 539 -28.72 -20.20 -5.43
C LYS A 539 -28.19 -19.32 -6.56
N THR A 540 -27.85 -19.93 -7.70
CA THR A 540 -27.53 -19.26 -8.97
C THR A 540 -28.07 -20.08 -10.16
N SER A 541 -28.09 -19.50 -11.37
CA SER A 541 -28.50 -20.21 -12.59
C SER A 541 -27.63 -21.42 -12.91
N GLN A 542 -26.38 -21.39 -12.43
CA GLN A 542 -25.30 -22.30 -12.79
C GLN A 542 -25.33 -23.61 -11.98
N SER A 543 -24.44 -24.53 -12.37
CA SER A 543 -24.20 -25.79 -11.68
C SER A 543 -23.79 -25.58 -10.23
N SER A 544 -24.42 -26.33 -9.31
CA SER A 544 -24.00 -26.42 -7.89
C SER A 544 -22.63 -27.08 -7.72
N ASP A 545 -22.23 -27.97 -8.63
CA ASP A 545 -20.87 -28.52 -8.62
C ASP A 545 -19.85 -27.44 -9.00
N LYS A 546 -19.01 -27.10 -8.02
CA LYS A 546 -17.88 -26.17 -8.16
C LYS A 546 -16.87 -26.63 -9.22
N LYS A 547 -16.67 -27.95 -9.43
CA LYS A 547 -15.72 -28.45 -10.43
C LYS A 547 -16.23 -28.19 -11.86
N LYS A 548 -17.46 -28.59 -12.18
CA LYS A 548 -18.17 -28.27 -13.44
C LYS A 548 -18.22 -26.76 -13.68
N ARG A 549 -18.61 -25.95 -12.69
CA ARG A 549 -18.64 -24.46 -12.82
C ARG A 549 -17.25 -23.86 -13.08
N ASN A 550 -16.23 -24.28 -12.35
CA ASN A 550 -14.87 -23.77 -12.55
C ASN A 550 -14.33 -24.14 -13.95
N GLN A 551 -14.60 -25.35 -14.45
CA GLN A 551 -14.24 -25.74 -15.81
C GLN A 551 -14.98 -24.89 -16.86
N GLN A 552 -16.29 -24.66 -16.69
CA GLN A 552 -17.07 -23.79 -17.58
C GLN A 552 -16.53 -22.36 -17.65
N ILE A 553 -16.08 -21.80 -16.52
CA ILE A 553 -15.47 -20.46 -16.47
C ILE A 553 -14.11 -20.44 -17.16
N GLU A 554 -13.27 -21.44 -16.91
CA GLU A 554 -11.96 -21.57 -17.55
C GLU A 554 -12.09 -21.69 -19.07
N ASP A 555 -12.93 -22.62 -19.54
CA ASP A 555 -13.16 -22.86 -20.97
C ASP A 555 -13.87 -21.67 -21.65
N TRP A 556 -14.65 -20.87 -20.91
CA TRP A 556 -15.17 -19.57 -21.36
C TRP A 556 -14.11 -18.45 -21.36
N SER A 557 -13.06 -18.55 -20.55
CA SER A 557 -12.00 -17.54 -20.47
C SER A 557 -10.89 -17.72 -21.52
N ASP A 558 -10.85 -18.85 -22.23
CA ASP A 558 -9.83 -19.15 -23.25
C ASP A 558 -10.13 -18.54 -24.65
N ASP A 559 -11.29 -17.90 -24.84
CA ASP A 559 -11.67 -17.12 -26.04
C ASP A 559 -12.61 -15.97 -25.60
N ILE A 560 -12.39 -14.74 -26.08
CA ILE A 560 -13.25 -13.58 -25.75
C ILE A 560 -14.65 -13.69 -26.38
N TYR A 561 -14.76 -14.16 -27.61
CA TYR A 561 -16.00 -14.13 -28.39
C TYR A 561 -17.00 -15.16 -27.90
N ARG A 562 -16.52 -16.33 -27.43
CA ARG A 562 -17.31 -17.39 -26.77
C ARG A 562 -18.43 -16.80 -25.91
N ALA A 563 -19.66 -17.15 -26.29
CA ALA A 563 -20.86 -16.81 -25.53
C ALA A 563 -20.77 -17.42 -24.12
N PRO A 564 -21.28 -16.75 -23.08
CA PRO A 564 -21.31 -17.33 -21.74
C PRO A 564 -22.22 -18.56 -21.70
N PRO A 565 -21.84 -19.64 -20.98
CA PRO A 565 -22.66 -20.83 -20.82
C PRO A 565 -23.87 -20.54 -19.90
N ARG A 566 -24.91 -19.90 -20.43
CA ARG A 566 -26.24 -19.85 -19.81
C ARG A 566 -27.00 -21.12 -20.21
N ILE A 567 -27.23 -22.00 -19.24
CA ILE A 567 -28.02 -23.24 -19.40
C ILE A 567 -29.25 -23.19 -18.47
N PRO A 568 -30.23 -22.30 -18.71
CA PRO A 568 -31.56 -22.50 -18.14
C PRO A 568 -32.09 -23.85 -18.66
N GLY A 569 -32.41 -24.77 -17.74
CA GLY A 569 -32.92 -26.11 -18.09
C GLY A 569 -31.95 -27.29 -17.94
N ASP A 570 -30.71 -27.11 -17.46
CA ASP A 570 -29.96 -28.25 -16.91
C ASP A 570 -30.70 -28.74 -15.65
N PRO A 571 -31.08 -30.03 -15.52
CA PRO A 571 -31.70 -30.55 -14.28
C PRO A 571 -30.79 -30.43 -13.04
N SER A 572 -29.49 -30.10 -13.24
CA SER A 572 -28.52 -29.76 -12.19
C SER A 572 -28.58 -28.29 -11.71
N SER A 573 -29.44 -27.44 -12.29
CA SER A 573 -29.46 -25.99 -12.02
C SER A 573 -30.21 -25.63 -10.73
N THR A 574 -29.61 -24.79 -9.88
CA THR A 574 -30.10 -24.61 -8.49
C THR A 574 -31.37 -23.76 -8.34
N ILE A 575 -31.77 -23.05 -9.40
CA ILE A 575 -32.99 -22.23 -9.42
C ILE A 575 -34.21 -23.03 -9.90
N ALA A 576 -34.06 -23.89 -10.93
CA ALA A 576 -35.19 -24.65 -11.47
C ALA A 576 -35.58 -25.88 -10.61
N GLY A 577 -34.64 -26.42 -9.83
CA GLY A 577 -34.78 -27.76 -9.23
C GLY A 577 -35.45 -27.88 -7.85
N SER A 578 -35.93 -26.81 -7.19
CA SER A 578 -36.22 -26.88 -5.73
C SER A 578 -37.67 -26.78 -5.26
N ASP A 579 -38.64 -26.34 -6.08
CA ASP A 579 -39.92 -25.86 -5.55
C ASP A 579 -40.97 -26.96 -5.28
N ARG A 580 -40.58 -28.24 -5.38
CA ARG A 580 -41.42 -29.39 -4.96
C ARG A 580 -40.71 -30.44 -4.08
N MET A 581 -39.40 -30.33 -3.79
CA MET A 581 -38.65 -31.37 -3.05
C MET A 581 -37.65 -30.84 -2.00
N SER A 582 -38.06 -29.89 -1.16
CA SER A 582 -37.31 -29.46 0.05
C SER A 582 -37.78 -30.19 1.32
N LYS A 583 -37.58 -31.52 1.40
CA LYS A 583 -37.87 -32.33 2.61
C LYS A 583 -36.63 -33.02 3.17
N ARG A 584 -36.53 -33.02 4.51
CA ARG A 584 -35.56 -33.75 5.36
C ARG A 584 -34.10 -33.26 5.32
N GLY A 585 -33.88 -32.05 5.83
CA GLY A 585 -32.85 -31.90 6.87
C GLY A 585 -33.47 -32.38 8.20
N SER A 586 -32.81 -33.26 8.94
CA SER A 586 -33.41 -33.93 10.11
C SER A 586 -33.32 -33.10 11.39
N THR A 587 -34.44 -32.48 11.79
CA THR A 587 -34.72 -32.07 13.18
C THR A 587 -35.66 -33.10 13.83
N PHE A 588 -35.39 -33.46 15.08
CA PHE A 588 -35.83 -34.74 15.65
C PHE A 588 -37.26 -34.79 16.23
N LEU A 589 -38.00 -33.66 16.25
CA LEU A 589 -39.38 -33.60 16.74
C LEU A 589 -40.26 -32.72 15.84
N PRO A 590 -41.47 -33.18 15.43
CA PRO A 590 -42.40 -32.40 14.61
C PRO A 590 -43.41 -31.61 15.47
N THR A 591 -43.46 -30.28 15.31
CA THR A 591 -44.49 -29.43 15.96
C THR A 591 -45.04 -28.35 15.01
N THR A 592 -45.97 -28.73 14.12
CA THR A 592 -46.81 -27.78 13.38
C THR A 592 -48.28 -28.24 13.37
N SER A 593 -49.14 -27.47 14.03
CA SER A 593 -50.59 -27.50 13.78
C SER A 593 -50.91 -26.80 12.46
N ARG A 594 -52.03 -27.17 11.82
CA ARG A 594 -52.33 -26.76 10.43
C ARG A 594 -52.90 -25.34 10.26
N PHE A 595 -52.93 -24.55 11.33
CA PHE A 595 -53.36 -23.16 11.36
C PHE A 595 -52.40 -22.34 12.24
N SER A 596 -51.75 -21.34 11.66
CA SER A 596 -50.89 -20.38 12.38
C SER A 596 -50.92 -19.02 11.69
N ASN A 597 -51.32 -17.99 12.44
CA ASN A 597 -51.54 -16.61 11.98
C ASN A 597 -50.22 -15.93 11.52
N PRO A 598 -50.21 -14.99 10.55
CA PRO A 598 -48.97 -14.37 10.04
C PRO A 598 -48.14 -13.65 11.12
N TYR A 599 -48.80 -13.08 12.13
CA TYR A 599 -48.24 -12.19 13.15
C TYR A 599 -47.35 -12.85 14.23
N VAL A 600 -46.75 -14.03 13.96
CA VAL A 600 -45.92 -14.77 14.94
C VAL A 600 -44.49 -15.04 14.42
N ALA A 601 -44.14 -14.58 13.22
CA ALA A 601 -42.84 -14.83 12.60
C ALA A 601 -41.65 -14.22 13.37
N GLU A 602 -41.77 -12.97 13.86
CA GLU A 602 -40.67 -12.25 14.52
C GLU A 602 -40.15 -12.98 15.78
N ASN A 603 -41.07 -13.43 16.64
CA ASN A 603 -40.74 -13.96 17.96
C ASN A 603 -40.16 -15.39 17.97
N ARG A 604 -40.00 -16.05 16.81
CA ARG A 604 -39.45 -17.42 16.73
C ARG A 604 -38.06 -17.52 16.08
N LEU A 605 -37.57 -16.48 15.43
CA LEU A 605 -36.22 -16.43 14.84
C LEU A 605 -35.15 -15.83 15.78
N SER A 606 -35.57 -15.15 16.85
CA SER A 606 -34.70 -14.57 17.90
C SER A 606 -33.76 -15.57 18.59
N ARG A 607 -34.00 -16.88 18.45
CA ARG A 607 -33.15 -17.95 19.03
C ARG A 607 -31.88 -18.27 18.21
N VAL A 608 -31.69 -17.65 17.05
CA VAL A 608 -30.40 -17.63 16.31
C VAL A 608 -30.11 -16.19 15.87
N GLY A 609 -29.33 -15.47 16.68
CA GLY A 609 -29.09 -14.03 16.53
C GLY A 609 -28.28 -13.63 15.28
N ARG A 610 -28.89 -13.69 14.09
CA ARG A 610 -28.46 -13.00 12.89
C ARG A 610 -29.59 -12.08 12.42
N PRO A 611 -29.36 -10.77 12.21
CA PRO A 611 -30.37 -9.92 11.57
C PRO A 611 -30.62 -10.43 10.15
N GLN A 612 -31.87 -10.32 9.69
CA GLN A 612 -32.18 -10.56 8.28
C GLN A 612 -31.52 -9.46 7.41
N PRO A 613 -31.07 -9.77 6.18
CA PRO A 613 -30.61 -8.75 5.26
C PRO A 613 -31.76 -7.79 4.91
N THR A 614 -31.48 -6.48 4.87
CA THR A 614 -32.48 -5.46 4.53
C THR A 614 -32.03 -4.60 3.36
N THR A 615 -32.86 -4.54 2.32
CA THR A 615 -32.76 -3.61 1.18
C THR A 615 -33.87 -2.57 1.26
N MET A 616 -33.79 -1.50 0.48
CA MET A 616 -34.80 -0.43 0.41
C MET A 616 -36.22 -0.99 0.21
N ALA A 617 -36.40 -1.89 -0.75
CA ALA A 617 -37.68 -2.53 -1.02
C ALA A 617 -38.28 -3.24 0.21
N THR A 618 -37.44 -3.97 0.97
CA THR A 618 -37.88 -4.65 2.21
C THR A 618 -38.14 -3.69 3.38
N GLN A 619 -37.45 -2.56 3.47
CA GLN A 619 -37.69 -1.56 4.53
C GLN A 619 -38.95 -0.74 4.25
N THR A 620 -39.19 -0.32 3.01
CA THR A 620 -40.40 0.43 2.62
C THR A 620 -41.66 -0.45 2.77
N SER A 621 -41.60 -1.73 2.40
CA SER A 621 -42.73 -2.66 2.60
C SER A 621 -42.99 -2.99 4.08
N SER A 622 -41.95 -3.26 4.87
CA SER A 622 -42.13 -3.54 6.32
C SER A 622 -42.60 -2.31 7.11
N SER A 623 -42.14 -1.10 6.79
CA SER A 623 -42.60 0.13 7.45
C SER A 623 -44.07 0.47 7.15
N ALA A 624 -44.58 0.13 5.96
CA ALA A 624 -46.00 0.27 5.62
C ALA A 624 -46.93 -0.62 6.46
N LEU A 625 -46.40 -1.69 7.09
CA LEU A 625 -47.18 -2.63 7.91
C LEU A 625 -47.21 -2.27 9.41
N VAL A 626 -46.46 -1.25 9.85
CA VAL A 626 -46.36 -0.85 11.26
C VAL A 626 -47.15 0.44 11.51
N ALA A 627 -48.46 0.31 11.69
CA ALA A 627 -49.31 1.42 12.11
C ALA A 627 -48.94 1.87 13.55
N PRO A 628 -48.75 3.19 13.80
CA PRO A 628 -48.42 3.68 15.14
C PRO A 628 -49.63 3.58 16.08
N LYS A 629 -49.43 3.00 17.27
CA LYS A 629 -50.44 3.01 18.34
C LYS A 629 -50.57 4.43 18.91
N GLY A 630 -51.62 5.16 18.53
CA GLY A 630 -51.89 6.51 19.02
C GLY A 630 -52.38 6.51 20.48
N ILE A 631 -51.81 7.40 21.29
CA ILE A 631 -52.26 7.72 22.65
C ILE A 631 -52.09 9.24 22.88
N PHE A 632 -53.15 9.88 23.40
CA PHE A 632 -53.32 11.31 23.71
C PHE A 632 -53.39 12.32 22.54
N HIS A 633 -53.99 13.49 22.85
CA HIS A 633 -54.80 14.30 21.93
C HIS A 633 -54.83 15.77 22.42
N GLN A 634 -55.00 16.74 21.50
CA GLN A 634 -55.02 18.21 21.73
C GLN A 634 -53.64 18.78 22.16
N HIS A 635 -53.17 19.94 21.69
CA HIS A 635 -53.91 21.12 21.21
C HIS A 635 -53.45 21.64 19.82
N ASN A 636 -54.16 22.61 19.28
CA ASN A 636 -53.94 23.22 17.96
C ASN A 636 -52.95 24.39 18.01
N ASP A 637 -51.81 24.33 17.30
CA ASP A 637 -51.55 25.16 16.09
C ASP A 637 -50.17 24.92 15.41
N SER A 638 -50.02 25.40 14.16
CA SER A 638 -48.78 25.61 13.38
C SER A 638 -47.95 24.39 12.90
N ARG A 639 -48.13 24.06 11.61
CA ARG A 639 -47.12 23.61 10.62
C ARG A 639 -45.97 22.66 11.07
N THR A 640 -46.24 21.36 11.11
CA THR A 640 -45.20 20.31 11.01
C THR A 640 -45.07 19.82 9.57
N SER A 641 -43.97 20.15 8.89
CA SER A 641 -43.60 19.57 7.59
C SER A 641 -42.80 18.27 7.78
N PHE A 642 -43.24 17.16 7.17
CA PHE A 642 -42.43 16.14 6.47
C PHE A 642 -43.25 14.86 6.14
N LEU A 643 -42.82 14.12 5.11
CA LEU A 643 -43.16 12.72 4.79
C LEU A 643 -44.63 12.36 4.44
N ARG A 644 -45.00 12.56 3.17
CA ARG A 644 -45.80 11.60 2.39
C ARG A 644 -45.34 11.56 0.92
N PRO A 645 -44.76 10.45 0.43
CA PRO A 645 -44.86 10.04 -0.95
C PRO A 645 -46.04 9.07 -1.10
N GLU A 646 -47.08 9.44 -1.83
CA GLU A 646 -48.18 8.51 -2.13
C GLU A 646 -47.81 7.59 -3.30
N SER A 647 -47.31 6.40 -2.98
CA SER A 647 -47.21 5.29 -3.93
C SER A 647 -48.53 4.52 -3.94
N ALA A 648 -49.39 4.80 -4.92
CA ALA A 648 -50.71 4.18 -5.01
C ALA A 648 -50.60 2.66 -5.29
N VAL A 649 -50.99 1.85 -4.31
CA VAL A 649 -51.39 0.45 -4.52
C VAL A 649 -52.89 0.40 -4.29
N PHE A 650 -53.66 0.21 -5.35
CA PHE A 650 -55.13 0.18 -5.28
C PHE A 650 -55.62 -0.99 -4.41
N ALA A 651 -56.47 -0.68 -3.43
CA ALA A 651 -57.46 -1.63 -2.94
C ALA A 651 -58.61 -1.72 -3.97
N PRO A 652 -59.24 -2.89 -4.16
CA PRO A 652 -60.29 -3.04 -5.16
C PRO A 652 -61.62 -2.42 -4.68
N GLY A 653 -61.94 -1.22 -5.16
CA GLY A 653 -63.20 -0.54 -4.86
C GLY A 653 -63.39 0.77 -5.63
N GLU A 654 -64.26 0.71 -6.63
CA GLU A 654 -64.90 1.84 -7.36
C GLU A 654 -63.99 2.79 -8.18
N LEU A 655 -64.52 3.26 -9.32
CA LEU A 655 -63.78 4.09 -10.28
C LEU A 655 -64.24 5.55 -10.20
N GLU A 656 -63.30 6.46 -9.95
CA GLU A 656 -63.18 7.70 -10.73
C GLU A 656 -61.70 7.96 -11.04
N VAL A 657 -61.38 8.32 -12.29
CA VAL A 657 -60.00 8.40 -12.78
C VAL A 657 -59.46 9.83 -12.66
N SER A 658 -58.42 10.00 -11.84
CA SER A 658 -57.67 11.26 -11.76
C SER A 658 -56.41 11.20 -12.65
N PRO A 659 -56.35 11.91 -13.78
CA PRO A 659 -55.22 11.82 -14.72
C PRO A 659 -53.98 12.55 -14.18
N GLY A 660 -52.97 11.79 -13.74
CA GLY A 660 -51.75 12.37 -13.14
C GLY A 660 -50.46 11.57 -13.25
N THR A 661 -50.49 10.29 -13.63
CA THR A 661 -49.29 9.44 -13.77
C THR A 661 -49.23 8.62 -15.07
N GLU A 662 -50.34 8.52 -15.81
CA GLU A 662 -50.38 7.92 -17.14
C GLU A 662 -49.52 8.74 -18.12
N GLY A 663 -48.68 8.07 -18.92
CA GLY A 663 -47.84 8.70 -19.95
C GLY A 663 -46.48 9.28 -19.50
N PHE A 664 -46.15 9.34 -18.20
CA PHE A 664 -44.78 9.73 -17.77
C PHE A 664 -43.78 8.59 -17.84
N ILE A 665 -44.19 7.41 -17.34
CA ILE A 665 -43.37 6.20 -17.34
C ILE A 665 -43.51 5.54 -18.72
N HIS A 666 -42.40 5.07 -19.29
CA HIS A 666 -42.39 4.44 -20.61
C HIS A 666 -43.15 3.10 -20.55
N GLU A 667 -44.07 2.85 -21.49
CA GLU A 667 -44.98 1.68 -21.48
C GLU A 667 -44.22 0.34 -21.34
N ALA A 668 -43.11 0.19 -22.06
CA ALA A 668 -42.27 -1.00 -22.02
C ALA A 668 -41.40 -1.18 -20.75
N VAL A 669 -41.66 -0.49 -19.64
CA VAL A 669 -40.92 -0.67 -18.37
C VAL A 669 -41.10 -2.09 -17.81
N VAL A 670 -40.02 -2.66 -17.29
CA VAL A 670 -40.02 -4.02 -16.71
C VAL A 670 -40.73 -4.00 -15.34
N PRO A 671 -41.82 -4.77 -15.13
CA PRO A 671 -42.55 -4.78 -13.87
C PRO A 671 -41.68 -5.18 -12.67
N GLN A 672 -41.94 -4.54 -11.52
CA GLN A 672 -41.22 -4.82 -10.28
C GLN A 672 -41.83 -6.05 -9.57
N PRO A 673 -41.03 -7.05 -9.17
CA PRO A 673 -41.49 -8.18 -8.35
C PRO A 673 -41.83 -7.73 -6.92
N PRO A 674 -42.61 -8.52 -6.16
CA PRO A 674 -42.89 -8.27 -4.74
C PRO A 674 -41.61 -8.19 -3.90
N ALA A 675 -41.61 -7.35 -2.86
CA ALA A 675 -40.43 -7.11 -2.01
C ALA A 675 -39.89 -8.38 -1.30
N ASP A 676 -40.77 -9.34 -1.01
CA ASP A 676 -40.42 -10.64 -0.41
C ASP A 676 -39.83 -11.66 -1.40
N TRP A 677 -39.68 -11.31 -2.69
CA TRP A 677 -39.16 -12.24 -3.70
C TRP A 677 -37.64 -12.38 -3.62
N GLN A 678 -37.17 -13.51 -3.08
CA GLN A 678 -35.74 -13.79 -2.82
C GLN A 678 -35.19 -14.95 -3.68
N PRO A 679 -35.14 -14.84 -5.03
CA PRO A 679 -34.82 -15.95 -5.93
C PRO A 679 -33.44 -16.60 -5.68
N PHE A 680 -32.48 -15.84 -5.15
CA PHE A 680 -31.11 -16.29 -4.88
C PHE A 680 -30.83 -16.60 -3.39
N GLY A 681 -31.86 -16.56 -2.54
CA GLY A 681 -31.74 -16.69 -1.09
C GLY A 681 -31.27 -15.42 -0.37
N TYR A 682 -31.56 -14.25 -0.95
CA TYR A 682 -31.43 -12.92 -0.33
C TYR A 682 -32.39 -11.94 -1.03
N PRO A 683 -32.86 -10.86 -0.36
CA PRO A 683 -33.73 -9.84 -0.96
C PRO A 683 -32.99 -9.00 -1.99
N LEU A 684 -33.68 -8.64 -3.07
CA LEU A 684 -33.08 -7.87 -4.16
C LEU A 684 -32.80 -6.41 -3.76
N ALA A 685 -31.71 -5.88 -4.31
CA ALA A 685 -31.31 -4.47 -4.23
C ALA A 685 -31.17 -3.90 -5.65
N HIS A 686 -31.53 -2.64 -5.86
CA HIS A 686 -31.42 -1.97 -7.16
C HIS A 686 -29.97 -1.55 -7.43
N THR A 687 -29.44 -1.94 -8.60
CA THR A 687 -28.04 -1.69 -8.99
C THR A 687 -27.93 -0.90 -10.30
N ILE A 688 -26.99 0.05 -10.33
CA ILE A 688 -26.55 0.71 -11.56
C ILE A 688 -25.33 -0.05 -12.09
N CYS A 689 -25.31 -0.37 -13.39
CA CYS A 689 -24.15 -0.90 -14.08
C CYS A 689 -23.50 0.21 -14.89
N LEU A 690 -22.55 0.92 -14.28
CA LEU A 690 -21.78 1.99 -14.91
C LEU A 690 -20.75 1.39 -15.87
N VAL A 691 -20.86 1.77 -17.14
CA VAL A 691 -19.89 1.47 -18.20
C VAL A 691 -19.34 2.80 -18.71
N THR A 692 -18.03 3.03 -18.55
CA THR A 692 -17.39 4.24 -19.05
C THR A 692 -16.67 3.96 -20.36
N ALA A 693 -17.01 4.71 -21.42
CA ALA A 693 -16.48 4.56 -22.77
C ALA A 693 -15.72 5.82 -23.22
N TYR A 694 -14.70 5.65 -24.07
CA TYR A 694 -13.74 6.68 -24.45
C TYR A 694 -13.40 6.64 -25.94
N SER A 695 -12.93 5.48 -26.41
CA SER A 695 -12.41 5.29 -27.77
C SER A 695 -12.43 3.82 -28.20
N GLU A 696 -13.19 2.99 -27.50
CA GLU A 696 -13.36 1.57 -27.74
C GLU A 696 -14.28 1.36 -28.96
N GLY A 697 -13.94 0.40 -29.83
CA GLY A 697 -14.73 0.09 -31.03
C GLY A 697 -16.03 -0.67 -30.73
N GLU A 698 -16.92 -0.78 -31.72
CA GLU A 698 -18.24 -1.40 -31.57
C GLU A 698 -18.15 -2.79 -30.92
N LEU A 699 -17.24 -3.63 -31.40
CA LEU A 699 -17.09 -5.02 -30.95
C LEU A 699 -16.73 -5.15 -29.46
N GLY A 700 -15.95 -4.22 -28.92
CA GLY A 700 -15.60 -4.19 -27.49
C GLY A 700 -16.79 -3.77 -26.63
N ILE A 701 -17.41 -2.65 -26.99
CA ILE A 701 -18.59 -2.11 -26.30
C ILE A 701 -19.74 -3.11 -26.33
N ARG A 702 -20.05 -3.69 -27.50
CA ARG A 702 -21.11 -4.70 -27.67
C ARG A 702 -20.83 -5.92 -26.81
N THR A 703 -19.60 -6.45 -26.83
CA THR A 703 -19.17 -7.58 -25.97
C THR A 703 -19.41 -7.30 -24.48
N THR A 704 -19.14 -6.09 -24.01
CA THR A 704 -19.35 -5.66 -22.63
C THR A 704 -20.84 -5.54 -22.31
N LEU A 705 -21.61 -4.79 -23.10
CA LEU A 705 -23.04 -4.55 -22.86
C LEU A 705 -23.88 -5.83 -22.99
N ASP A 706 -23.63 -6.66 -24.01
CA ASP A 706 -24.22 -8.00 -24.15
C ASP A 706 -24.03 -8.81 -22.85
N SER A 707 -22.82 -8.78 -22.28
CA SER A 707 -22.50 -9.55 -21.08
C SER A 707 -23.19 -9.03 -19.81
N ILE A 708 -23.37 -7.71 -19.69
CA ILE A 708 -24.07 -7.07 -18.57
C ILE A 708 -25.59 -7.32 -18.68
N ALA A 709 -26.15 -7.17 -19.88
CA ALA A 709 -27.55 -7.53 -20.16
C ALA A 709 -27.79 -9.02 -19.87
N MET A 710 -26.87 -9.88 -20.30
CA MET A 710 -26.89 -11.34 -20.08
C MET A 710 -26.39 -11.80 -18.69
N THR A 711 -26.35 -10.92 -17.69
CA THR A 711 -26.26 -11.34 -16.29
C THR A 711 -27.58 -11.96 -15.81
N ASP A 712 -27.50 -12.89 -14.86
CA ASP A 712 -28.66 -13.62 -14.33
C ASP A 712 -29.49 -12.82 -13.31
N TYR A 713 -29.05 -11.60 -12.98
CA TYR A 713 -29.76 -10.73 -12.06
C TYR A 713 -30.99 -10.07 -12.75
N PRO A 714 -32.14 -9.93 -12.06
CA PRO A 714 -33.39 -9.43 -12.66
C PRO A 714 -33.30 -8.03 -13.27
N ASN A 715 -33.92 -7.85 -14.44
CA ASN A 715 -33.85 -6.62 -15.21
C ASN A 715 -34.69 -5.47 -14.64
N SER A 716 -35.63 -5.77 -13.74
CA SER A 716 -36.33 -4.77 -12.92
C SER A 716 -35.42 -4.12 -11.86
N HIS A 717 -34.30 -4.77 -11.52
CA HIS A 717 -33.37 -4.36 -10.46
C HIS A 717 -31.97 -3.99 -10.98
N LYS A 718 -31.75 -3.94 -12.31
CA LYS A 718 -30.49 -3.48 -12.92
C LYS A 718 -30.75 -2.51 -14.08
N VAL A 719 -29.97 -1.43 -14.14
CA VAL A 719 -29.96 -0.47 -15.25
C VAL A 719 -28.55 -0.32 -15.80
N ILE A 720 -28.41 -0.24 -17.12
CA ILE A 720 -27.13 0.08 -17.77
C ILE A 720 -26.98 1.61 -17.82
N LEU A 721 -25.87 2.13 -17.32
CA LEU A 721 -25.49 3.54 -17.45
C LEU A 721 -24.19 3.64 -18.24
N ALA A 722 -24.29 3.97 -19.52
CA ALA A 722 -23.13 4.27 -20.36
C ALA A 722 -22.74 5.75 -20.22
N ILE A 723 -21.45 6.06 -20.02
CA ILE A 723 -20.96 7.45 -20.04
C ILE A 723 -19.80 7.58 -21.03
N CYS A 724 -20.03 8.34 -22.10
CA CYS A 724 -19.07 8.59 -23.17
C CYS A 724 -18.23 9.84 -22.84
N ASP A 725 -16.93 9.66 -22.64
CA ASP A 725 -15.98 10.72 -22.28
C ASP A 725 -15.54 11.56 -23.48
N GLY A 726 -16.49 12.26 -24.10
CA GLY A 726 -16.26 13.11 -25.26
C GLY A 726 -16.75 12.49 -26.59
N ILE A 727 -16.86 13.34 -27.61
CA ILE A 727 -17.12 12.90 -28.99
C ILE A 727 -15.78 12.48 -29.60
N ILE A 728 -15.40 11.23 -29.35
CA ILE A 728 -14.12 10.65 -29.76
C ILE A 728 -14.34 9.47 -30.71
N LYS A 729 -13.44 9.37 -31.70
CA LYS A 729 -13.36 8.29 -32.68
C LYS A 729 -12.08 7.47 -32.47
N GLY A 730 -12.23 6.16 -32.34
CA GLY A 730 -11.13 5.21 -32.16
C GLY A 730 -10.16 5.19 -33.35
N GLN A 731 -8.94 4.67 -33.14
CA GLN A 731 -8.01 4.44 -34.25
C GLN A 731 -8.43 3.19 -35.04
N GLY A 732 -8.93 3.39 -36.26
CA GLY A 732 -9.38 2.32 -37.17
C GLY A 732 -10.90 2.27 -37.34
N GLU A 733 -11.65 2.82 -36.38
CA GLU A 733 -13.12 2.88 -36.41
C GLU A 733 -13.66 3.82 -37.51
N THR A 734 -14.91 3.58 -37.93
CA THR A 734 -15.64 4.41 -38.91
C THR A 734 -16.54 5.47 -38.26
N MET A 735 -17.17 5.15 -37.14
CA MET A 735 -18.08 6.02 -36.36
C MET A 735 -17.40 6.56 -35.10
N SER A 736 -18.06 7.46 -34.35
CA SER A 736 -17.58 7.87 -33.03
C SER A 736 -18.18 6.99 -31.92
N THR A 737 -17.51 6.95 -30.76
CA THR A 737 -17.90 6.10 -29.61
C THR A 737 -19.34 6.37 -29.12
N PRO A 738 -19.82 7.64 -29.07
CA PRO A 738 -21.24 7.93 -28.85
C PRO A 738 -22.19 7.38 -29.92
N ASP A 739 -21.87 7.52 -31.21
CA ASP A 739 -22.75 7.05 -32.31
C ASP A 739 -22.89 5.53 -32.30
N ILE A 740 -21.78 4.84 -32.00
CA ILE A 740 -21.71 3.39 -31.79
C ILE A 740 -22.65 2.94 -30.66
N LEU A 741 -22.68 3.68 -29.54
CA LEU A 741 -23.56 3.39 -28.40
C LEU A 741 -25.03 3.76 -28.67
N LEU A 742 -25.31 4.82 -29.42
CA LEU A 742 -26.66 5.15 -29.92
C LEU A 742 -27.21 4.02 -30.80
N GLY A 743 -26.38 3.43 -31.66
CA GLY A 743 -26.71 2.23 -32.45
C GLY A 743 -26.87 0.94 -31.64
N MET A 744 -26.80 0.99 -30.30
CA MET A 744 -27.13 -0.10 -29.38
C MET A 744 -28.29 0.25 -28.43
N MET A 745 -29.07 1.29 -28.75
CA MET A 745 -30.27 1.66 -28.00
C MET A 745 -31.51 1.62 -28.91
N LYS A 746 -32.63 1.21 -28.33
CA LYS A 746 -33.97 1.27 -28.94
C LYS A 746 -35.00 1.78 -27.94
N ASP A 747 -36.21 2.04 -28.44
CA ASP A 747 -37.36 2.49 -27.65
C ASP A 747 -36.96 3.71 -26.77
N LEU A 748 -36.41 4.73 -27.45
CA LEU A 748 -35.89 5.95 -26.84
C LEU A 748 -37.04 6.88 -26.41
N THR A 749 -36.89 7.52 -25.26
CA THR A 749 -37.90 8.46 -24.71
C THR A 749 -37.97 9.81 -25.42
N LEU A 750 -36.99 10.11 -26.29
CA LEU A 750 -36.89 11.29 -27.15
C LEU A 750 -36.10 10.88 -28.41
N LEU A 751 -36.38 11.50 -29.56
CA LEU A 751 -35.63 11.19 -30.79
C LEU A 751 -34.18 11.71 -30.69
N PRO A 752 -33.18 11.03 -31.29
CA PRO A 752 -31.76 11.36 -31.05
C PRO A 752 -31.35 12.81 -31.37
N ASP A 753 -31.99 13.41 -32.38
CA ASP A 753 -31.75 14.77 -32.85
C ASP A 753 -32.41 15.82 -31.94
N GLU A 754 -33.51 15.46 -31.28
CA GLU A 754 -34.27 16.33 -30.37
C GLU A 754 -33.62 16.47 -28.99
N VAL A 755 -32.68 15.58 -28.62
CA VAL A 755 -32.02 15.61 -27.31
C VAL A 755 -31.09 16.83 -27.20
N PRO A 756 -31.37 17.80 -26.32
CA PRO A 756 -30.51 18.97 -26.12
C PRO A 756 -29.26 18.62 -25.30
N ALA A 757 -28.27 19.51 -25.33
CA ALA A 757 -27.07 19.42 -24.49
C ALA A 757 -27.22 20.30 -23.25
N PHE A 758 -26.98 19.73 -22.07
CA PHE A 758 -27.11 20.41 -20.77
C PHE A 758 -25.75 20.76 -20.17
N SER A 759 -25.66 21.93 -19.53
CA SER A 759 -24.42 22.39 -18.89
C SER A 759 -24.18 21.70 -17.55
N TYR A 760 -22.92 21.34 -17.28
CA TYR A 760 -22.49 20.81 -15.98
C TYR A 760 -21.07 21.29 -15.59
N VAL A 761 -20.74 21.14 -14.29
CA VAL A 761 -19.42 21.47 -13.74
C VAL A 761 -18.50 20.26 -13.87
N ALA A 762 -17.49 20.35 -14.74
CA ALA A 762 -16.51 19.31 -14.98
C ALA A 762 -15.27 19.38 -14.07
N VAL A 763 -14.63 18.23 -13.88
CA VAL A 763 -13.40 18.02 -13.12
C VAL A 763 -12.19 18.45 -13.96
N ALA A 764 -12.04 19.76 -14.14
CA ALA A 764 -11.02 20.39 -14.96
C ALA A 764 -10.47 21.70 -14.36
N SER A 765 -9.62 22.40 -15.12
CA SER A 765 -9.05 23.71 -14.77
C SER A 765 -9.39 24.77 -15.83
N GLY A 766 -9.48 26.04 -15.41
CA GLY A 766 -9.82 27.15 -16.31
C GLY A 766 -11.21 27.01 -16.95
N SER A 767 -11.37 27.56 -18.15
CA SER A 767 -12.62 27.52 -18.93
C SER A 767 -13.21 26.10 -19.12
N LYS A 768 -12.35 25.07 -19.22
CA LYS A 768 -12.75 23.67 -19.42
C LYS A 768 -13.56 23.07 -18.26
N ARG A 769 -13.69 23.79 -17.13
CA ARG A 769 -14.64 23.45 -16.04
C ARG A 769 -16.10 23.60 -16.44
N HIS A 770 -16.42 24.44 -17.43
CA HIS A 770 -17.70 24.34 -18.13
C HIS A 770 -17.59 23.22 -19.16
N ASN A 771 -18.53 22.28 -19.10
CA ASN A 771 -18.73 21.25 -20.11
C ASN A 771 -20.23 21.06 -20.32
N MET A 772 -20.60 20.42 -21.42
CA MET A 772 -21.99 20.07 -21.71
C MET A 772 -22.10 18.59 -22.06
N ALA A 773 -23.24 17.99 -21.76
CA ALA A 773 -23.54 16.61 -22.09
C ALA A 773 -25.01 16.42 -22.50
N LYS A 774 -25.26 15.46 -23.41
CA LYS A 774 -26.59 14.99 -23.79
C LYS A 774 -26.97 13.75 -22.98
N VAL A 775 -28.26 13.59 -22.65
CA VAL A 775 -28.81 12.42 -21.93
C VAL A 775 -29.79 11.69 -22.84
N TYR A 776 -29.52 10.42 -23.10
CA TYR A 776 -30.39 9.53 -23.87
C TYR A 776 -30.89 8.43 -22.94
N SER A 777 -32.19 8.12 -22.99
CA SER A 777 -32.78 7.06 -22.17
C SER A 777 -33.75 6.21 -22.99
N GLY A 778 -33.64 4.89 -22.85
CA GLY A 778 -34.44 3.89 -23.54
C GLY A 778 -34.04 2.49 -23.06
N PHE A 779 -33.93 1.54 -23.99
CA PHE A 779 -33.61 0.15 -23.71
C PHE A 779 -32.43 -0.34 -24.56
N TYR A 780 -31.68 -1.32 -24.05
CA TYR A 780 -30.57 -1.92 -24.79
C TYR A 780 -31.07 -2.67 -26.03
N ASP A 781 -30.36 -2.53 -27.16
CA ASP A 781 -30.55 -3.36 -28.34
C ASP A 781 -29.33 -4.23 -28.67
N TYR A 782 -29.62 -5.52 -28.83
CA TYR A 782 -28.65 -6.55 -29.19
C TYR A 782 -28.23 -6.49 -30.68
N GLY A 783 -29.03 -5.84 -31.53
CA GLY A 783 -28.85 -5.76 -32.97
C GLY A 783 -29.40 -6.98 -33.73
N ALA A 784 -29.80 -6.76 -34.99
CA ALA A 784 -30.36 -7.82 -35.85
C ALA A 784 -29.38 -9.00 -36.08
N ASN A 785 -28.07 -8.72 -36.12
CA ASN A 785 -27.00 -9.70 -36.34
C ASN A 785 -26.38 -10.21 -35.02
N SER A 786 -27.11 -10.16 -33.89
CA SER A 786 -26.58 -10.56 -32.59
C SER A 786 -26.19 -12.04 -32.54
N VAL A 787 -25.10 -12.35 -31.83
CA VAL A 787 -24.69 -13.72 -31.47
C VAL A 787 -25.65 -14.33 -30.42
N ILE A 788 -26.54 -13.52 -29.83
CA ILE A 788 -27.53 -13.95 -28.84
C ILE A 788 -28.87 -14.23 -29.54
N PRO A 789 -29.38 -15.48 -29.51
CA PRO A 789 -30.68 -15.84 -30.09
C PRO A 789 -31.82 -14.99 -29.53
N LEU A 790 -32.80 -14.65 -30.38
CA LEU A 790 -33.93 -13.78 -30.04
C LEU A 790 -34.68 -14.20 -28.77
N GLU A 791 -34.92 -15.50 -28.58
CA GLU A 791 -35.52 -16.09 -27.36
C GLU A 791 -34.79 -15.74 -26.05
N ARG A 792 -33.51 -15.39 -26.14
CA ARG A 792 -32.61 -15.10 -25.02
C ARG A 792 -32.31 -13.61 -24.85
N GLN A 793 -32.74 -12.78 -25.80
CA GLN A 793 -32.62 -11.33 -25.73
C GLN A 793 -33.63 -10.79 -24.72
N GLN A 794 -33.15 -10.11 -23.67
CA GLN A 794 -34.01 -9.63 -22.59
C GLN A 794 -34.12 -8.11 -22.64
N ARG A 795 -35.30 -7.56 -22.38
CA ARG A 795 -35.46 -6.11 -22.22
C ARG A 795 -34.70 -5.65 -20.97
N VAL A 796 -33.72 -4.76 -21.16
CA VAL A 796 -32.87 -4.18 -20.11
C VAL A 796 -32.91 -2.65 -20.28
N PRO A 797 -33.23 -1.87 -19.22
CA PRO A 797 -33.26 -0.42 -19.32
C PRO A 797 -31.85 0.16 -19.40
N MET A 798 -31.69 1.21 -20.21
CA MET A 798 -30.39 1.83 -20.49
C MET A 798 -30.49 3.36 -20.55
N MET A 799 -29.56 4.02 -19.88
CA MET A 799 -29.29 5.46 -20.03
C MET A 799 -27.86 5.65 -20.56
N MET A 800 -27.68 6.59 -21.47
CA MET A 800 -26.38 7.00 -21.99
C MET A 800 -26.19 8.51 -21.81
N VAL A 801 -25.06 8.90 -21.23
CA VAL A 801 -24.65 10.30 -21.06
C VAL A 801 -23.45 10.59 -21.97
N VAL A 802 -23.61 11.49 -22.93
CA VAL A 802 -22.58 11.83 -23.93
C VAL A 802 -22.03 13.22 -23.65
N LYS A 803 -20.78 13.33 -23.19
CA LYS A 803 -20.12 14.63 -23.06
C LYS A 803 -19.81 15.17 -24.46
N CYS A 804 -20.30 16.37 -24.79
CA CYS A 804 -20.13 16.97 -26.13
C CYS A 804 -19.14 18.15 -26.15
N GLY A 805 -18.89 18.78 -25.01
CA GLY A 805 -18.18 20.07 -24.98
C GLY A 805 -19.15 21.25 -25.10
N THR A 806 -18.68 22.46 -24.80
CA THR A 806 -19.39 23.67 -25.21
C THR A 806 -19.32 23.83 -26.74
N PRO A 807 -20.17 24.66 -27.37
CA PRO A 807 -20.10 24.91 -28.82
C PRO A 807 -18.69 25.35 -29.30
N ASP A 808 -17.95 26.10 -28.48
CA ASP A 808 -16.56 26.50 -28.74
C ASP A 808 -15.58 25.30 -28.81
N GLU A 809 -15.90 24.18 -28.16
CA GLU A 809 -15.09 22.96 -28.15
C GLU A 809 -15.40 22.03 -29.33
N ALA A 810 -16.54 22.18 -30.02
CA ALA A 810 -16.97 21.27 -31.08
C ALA A 810 -15.97 21.17 -32.27
N LYS A 811 -15.17 22.22 -32.50
CA LYS A 811 -14.13 22.26 -33.54
C LYS A 811 -12.72 21.85 -33.04
N LYS A 812 -12.60 21.40 -31.78
CA LYS A 812 -11.35 20.89 -31.17
C LYS A 812 -11.20 19.39 -31.41
N SER A 813 -10.00 18.85 -31.22
CA SER A 813 -9.70 17.44 -31.57
C SER A 813 -10.27 16.38 -30.61
N LYS A 814 -10.73 16.76 -29.41
CA LYS A 814 -11.40 15.87 -28.44
C LYS A 814 -12.52 16.65 -27.70
N PRO A 815 -13.65 16.99 -28.35
CA PRO A 815 -14.73 17.75 -27.73
C PRO A 815 -15.32 17.02 -26.52
N GLY A 816 -15.57 17.73 -25.42
CA GLY A 816 -16.23 17.19 -24.22
C GLY A 816 -15.41 16.22 -23.36
N ASN A 817 -14.25 15.74 -23.82
CA ASN A 817 -13.40 14.81 -23.08
C ASN A 817 -12.83 15.45 -21.80
N ARG A 818 -12.91 14.74 -20.67
CA ARG A 818 -12.45 15.20 -19.34
C ARG A 818 -11.83 14.09 -18.46
N GLY A 819 -11.91 12.82 -18.84
CA GLY A 819 -11.28 11.68 -18.16
C GLY A 819 -12.26 10.76 -17.42
N LYS A 820 -11.76 9.58 -16.99
CA LYS A 820 -12.54 8.56 -16.26
C LYS A 820 -13.07 9.08 -14.93
N ARG A 821 -12.22 9.75 -14.14
CA ARG A 821 -12.60 10.44 -12.90
C ARG A 821 -13.78 11.41 -13.08
N ASP A 822 -13.83 12.18 -14.17
CA ASP A 822 -14.96 13.08 -14.47
C ASP A 822 -16.25 12.29 -14.78
N SER A 823 -16.16 11.20 -15.56
CA SER A 823 -17.31 10.32 -15.81
C SER A 823 -17.86 9.68 -14.53
N GLN A 824 -16.98 9.26 -13.61
CA GLN A 824 -17.39 8.73 -12.30
C GLN A 824 -18.00 9.83 -11.42
N ILE A 825 -17.43 11.04 -11.41
CA ILE A 825 -17.95 12.19 -10.63
C ILE A 825 -19.35 12.63 -11.09
N ILE A 826 -19.69 12.54 -12.38
CA ILE A 826 -21.07 12.79 -12.86
C ILE A 826 -22.06 11.89 -12.10
N LEU A 827 -21.80 10.59 -12.00
CA LEU A 827 -22.66 9.66 -11.25
C LEU A 827 -22.61 9.91 -9.74
N MET A 828 -21.42 10.14 -9.16
CA MET A 828 -21.27 10.29 -7.72
C MET A 828 -21.90 11.59 -7.20
N SER A 829 -21.76 12.71 -7.91
CA SER A 829 -22.39 14.00 -7.56
C SER A 829 -23.90 13.97 -7.77
N PHE A 830 -24.37 13.34 -8.85
CA PHE A 830 -25.79 13.07 -9.06
C PHE A 830 -26.42 12.31 -7.88
N LEU A 831 -25.81 11.18 -7.47
CA LEU A 831 -26.31 10.37 -6.37
C LEU A 831 -26.25 11.10 -5.01
N GLN A 832 -25.20 11.91 -4.77
CA GLN A 832 -25.14 12.79 -3.60
C GLN A 832 -26.34 13.75 -3.59
N LYS A 833 -26.54 14.52 -4.67
CA LYS A 833 -27.58 15.55 -4.73
C LYS A 833 -28.98 14.97 -4.57
N VAL A 834 -29.24 13.80 -5.16
CA VAL A 834 -30.48 13.04 -4.98
C VAL A 834 -30.67 12.60 -3.52
N MET A 835 -29.62 12.14 -2.84
CA MET A 835 -29.72 11.68 -1.45
C MET A 835 -29.89 12.80 -0.41
N PHE A 836 -29.49 14.04 -0.73
CA PHE A 836 -29.52 15.18 0.20
C PHE A 836 -30.51 16.30 -0.19
N ASP A 837 -31.25 16.17 -1.31
CA ASP A 837 -31.98 17.27 -1.97
C ASP A 837 -31.11 18.54 -2.08
N GLU A 838 -29.92 18.40 -2.66
CA GLU A 838 -29.06 19.55 -2.97
C GLU A 838 -29.43 20.18 -4.31
N ARG A 839 -28.93 21.40 -4.57
CA ARG A 839 -29.09 22.02 -5.89
C ARG A 839 -28.36 21.18 -6.95
N MET A 840 -29.07 20.83 -8.01
CA MET A 840 -28.59 20.03 -9.13
C MET A 840 -28.49 20.87 -10.41
N THR A 841 -27.70 20.38 -11.37
CA THR A 841 -27.63 20.92 -12.73
C THR A 841 -28.82 20.43 -13.57
N GLU A 842 -29.07 21.08 -14.71
CA GLU A 842 -30.01 20.57 -15.72
C GLU A 842 -29.64 19.16 -16.23
N LEU A 843 -28.35 18.86 -16.35
CA LEU A 843 -27.86 17.53 -16.72
C LEU A 843 -28.33 16.47 -15.70
N GLU A 844 -28.17 16.76 -14.42
CA GLU A 844 -28.55 15.88 -13.33
C GLU A 844 -30.07 15.75 -13.20
N PHE A 845 -30.83 16.81 -13.51
CA PHE A 845 -32.29 16.77 -13.57
C PHE A 845 -32.80 15.83 -14.67
N GLU A 846 -32.24 15.89 -15.89
CA GLU A 846 -32.64 14.93 -16.94
C GLU A 846 -32.04 13.53 -16.75
N MET A 847 -30.91 13.37 -16.04
CA MET A 847 -30.50 12.03 -15.56
C MET A 847 -31.52 11.45 -14.56
N PHE A 848 -32.12 12.27 -13.69
CA PHE A 848 -33.17 11.85 -12.79
C PHE A 848 -34.43 11.42 -13.56
N ASN A 849 -34.90 12.28 -14.46
CA ASN A 849 -36.08 12.02 -15.28
C ASN A 849 -35.89 10.82 -16.19
N GLY A 850 -34.73 10.70 -16.86
CA GLY A 850 -34.39 9.59 -17.75
C GLY A 850 -34.43 8.24 -17.06
N LEU A 851 -33.75 8.11 -15.90
CA LEU A 851 -33.79 6.88 -15.09
C LEU A 851 -35.20 6.53 -14.63
N TRP A 852 -35.98 7.51 -14.16
CA TRP A 852 -37.33 7.25 -13.67
C TRP A 852 -38.27 6.82 -14.81
N LYS A 853 -38.23 7.50 -15.97
CA LYS A 853 -39.00 7.16 -17.19
C LYS A 853 -38.81 5.71 -17.62
N VAL A 854 -37.57 5.19 -17.63
CA VAL A 854 -37.24 3.86 -18.20
C VAL A 854 -37.09 2.73 -17.18
N THR A 855 -37.18 3.01 -15.88
CA THR A 855 -37.13 1.97 -14.83
C THR A 855 -38.36 1.94 -13.92
N GLY A 856 -39.21 2.97 -13.96
CA GLY A 856 -40.37 3.14 -13.06
C GLY A 856 -40.00 3.44 -11.61
N ILE A 857 -38.71 3.45 -11.27
CA ILE A 857 -38.15 3.61 -9.92
C ILE A 857 -37.32 4.88 -9.85
N SER A 858 -37.48 5.66 -8.78
CA SER A 858 -36.72 6.88 -8.57
C SER A 858 -35.25 6.58 -8.22
N PRO A 859 -34.28 7.40 -8.67
CA PRO A 859 -32.85 7.15 -8.49
C PRO A 859 -32.36 6.99 -7.04
N ASP A 860 -33.13 7.43 -6.05
CA ASP A 860 -32.82 7.29 -4.63
C ASP A 860 -32.91 5.84 -4.13
N PHE A 861 -33.68 4.95 -4.79
CA PHE A 861 -33.80 3.54 -4.38
C PHE A 861 -32.54 2.71 -4.62
N TYR A 862 -31.62 3.17 -5.48
CA TYR A 862 -30.42 2.41 -5.83
C TYR A 862 -29.44 2.28 -4.65
N GLU A 863 -28.90 1.08 -4.45
CA GLU A 863 -28.03 0.75 -3.32
C GLU A 863 -26.59 0.44 -3.75
N THR A 864 -26.38 -0.05 -4.98
CA THR A 864 -25.06 -0.45 -5.49
C THR A 864 -24.76 0.09 -6.89
N VAL A 865 -23.48 0.35 -7.13
CA VAL A 865 -22.90 0.66 -8.45
C VAL A 865 -21.91 -0.45 -8.78
N LEU A 866 -22.17 -1.21 -9.84
CA LEU A 866 -21.15 -1.99 -10.54
C LEU A 866 -20.41 -1.03 -11.48
N MET A 867 -19.07 -1.03 -11.45
CA MET A 867 -18.22 -0.34 -12.43
C MET A 867 -17.55 -1.38 -13.33
N VAL A 868 -17.67 -1.17 -14.64
CA VAL A 868 -17.09 -2.03 -15.68
C VAL A 868 -16.40 -1.14 -16.73
N ASP A 869 -15.17 -1.50 -17.12
CA ASP A 869 -14.51 -0.84 -18.26
C ASP A 869 -15.09 -1.41 -19.58
N ALA A 870 -15.17 -0.60 -20.63
CA ALA A 870 -15.92 -0.90 -21.85
C ALA A 870 -15.39 -2.09 -22.71
N ASP A 871 -14.29 -2.73 -22.30
CA ASP A 871 -13.65 -3.91 -22.90
C ASP A 871 -13.79 -5.20 -22.05
N THR A 872 -14.52 -5.16 -20.93
CA THR A 872 -14.59 -6.25 -19.95
C THR A 872 -15.90 -7.05 -20.03
N LYS A 873 -15.81 -8.34 -20.38
CA LYS A 873 -16.94 -9.28 -20.45
C LYS A 873 -17.24 -9.89 -19.08
N VAL A 874 -18.46 -9.73 -18.57
CA VAL A 874 -18.93 -10.27 -17.27
C VAL A 874 -19.45 -11.70 -17.42
N PHE A 875 -19.21 -12.58 -16.43
CA PHE A 875 -19.79 -13.93 -16.39
C PHE A 875 -21.20 -13.91 -15.73
N PRO A 876 -22.19 -14.73 -16.16
CA PRO A 876 -23.61 -14.46 -15.89
C PRO A 876 -24.03 -14.38 -14.42
N ASP A 877 -23.52 -15.26 -13.56
CA ASP A 877 -23.87 -15.29 -12.13
C ASP A 877 -23.05 -14.30 -11.28
N SER A 878 -22.05 -13.63 -11.86
CA SER A 878 -21.12 -12.77 -11.12
C SER A 878 -21.80 -11.57 -10.46
N LEU A 879 -22.76 -10.93 -11.13
CA LEU A 879 -23.53 -9.81 -10.55
C LEU A 879 -24.33 -10.27 -9.32
N THR A 880 -24.90 -11.49 -9.39
CA THR A 880 -25.63 -12.13 -8.28
C THR A 880 -24.67 -12.43 -7.11
N HIS A 881 -23.46 -12.91 -7.39
CA HIS A 881 -22.42 -13.10 -6.36
C HIS A 881 -21.99 -11.79 -5.69
N MET A 882 -21.85 -10.70 -6.44
CA MET A 882 -21.47 -9.38 -5.90
C MET A 882 -22.57 -8.78 -5.02
N ILE A 883 -23.83 -8.76 -5.48
CA ILE A 883 -24.95 -8.20 -4.70
C ILE A 883 -25.23 -9.05 -3.47
N SER A 884 -25.13 -10.39 -3.56
CA SER A 884 -25.17 -11.29 -2.39
C SER A 884 -24.22 -10.83 -1.28
N ALA A 885 -22.98 -10.46 -1.62
CA ALA A 885 -21.99 -10.01 -0.65
C ALA A 885 -22.36 -8.64 -0.02
N MET A 886 -22.85 -7.70 -0.82
CA MET A 886 -23.31 -6.39 -0.33
C MET A 886 -24.54 -6.48 0.58
N VAL A 887 -25.52 -7.32 0.21
CA VAL A 887 -26.77 -7.46 0.97
C VAL A 887 -26.55 -8.21 2.29
N LYS A 888 -25.66 -9.21 2.33
CA LYS A 888 -25.38 -10.02 3.53
C LYS A 888 -24.54 -9.33 4.61
N ASP A 889 -23.65 -8.42 4.23
CA ASP A 889 -22.77 -7.71 5.17
C ASP A 889 -22.85 -6.19 4.92
N PRO A 890 -23.61 -5.43 5.74
CA PRO A 890 -23.82 -4.00 5.53
C PRO A 890 -22.58 -3.14 5.80
N ASP A 891 -21.48 -3.70 6.35
CA ASP A 891 -20.22 -2.98 6.53
C ASP A 891 -19.40 -2.91 5.22
N VAL A 892 -19.63 -3.83 4.27
CA VAL A 892 -18.91 -3.87 3.00
C VAL A 892 -19.25 -2.62 2.18
N MET A 893 -18.27 -1.77 1.92
CA MET A 893 -18.43 -0.53 1.15
C MET A 893 -18.00 -0.66 -0.31
N GLY A 894 -17.12 -1.62 -0.61
CA GLY A 894 -16.65 -1.91 -1.96
C GLY A 894 -16.14 -3.35 -2.08
N LEU A 895 -16.18 -3.91 -3.28
CA LEU A 895 -15.65 -5.24 -3.57
C LEU A 895 -15.20 -5.38 -5.02
N CYS A 896 -14.41 -6.40 -5.32
CA CYS A 896 -14.01 -6.76 -6.68
C CYS A 896 -14.10 -8.26 -6.96
N GLY A 897 -14.24 -8.62 -8.24
CA GLY A 897 -14.23 -10.01 -8.72
C GLY A 897 -12.85 -10.49 -9.17
N GLU A 898 -12.77 -11.73 -9.64
CA GLU A 898 -11.59 -12.26 -10.34
C GLU A 898 -11.60 -11.79 -11.80
N THR A 899 -10.57 -11.04 -12.20
CA THR A 899 -10.35 -10.66 -13.61
C THR A 899 -9.45 -11.68 -14.28
N LYS A 900 -9.99 -12.46 -15.22
CA LYS A 900 -9.21 -13.38 -16.08
C LYS A 900 -8.78 -12.69 -17.39
N ILE A 901 -7.70 -13.17 -17.97
CA ILE A 901 -7.24 -12.74 -19.31
C ILE A 901 -7.97 -13.57 -20.37
N ALA A 902 -8.48 -12.94 -21.43
CA ALA A 902 -9.09 -13.63 -22.57
C ALA A 902 -8.06 -14.03 -23.64
N ASN A 903 -7.22 -13.09 -24.06
CA ASN A 903 -6.19 -13.26 -25.09
C ASN A 903 -4.91 -13.91 -24.55
N LYS A 904 -5.01 -15.09 -23.92
CA LYS A 904 -3.90 -15.70 -23.14
C LYS A 904 -2.70 -16.16 -23.97
N ARG A 905 -2.86 -16.34 -25.29
CA ARG A 905 -1.88 -17.03 -26.17
C ARG A 905 -1.43 -16.19 -27.37
N ASP A 906 -2.04 -15.04 -27.58
CA ASP A 906 -1.96 -14.23 -28.79
C ASP A 906 -0.54 -13.66 -29.01
N SER A 907 0.20 -13.42 -27.91
CA SER A 907 1.62 -13.07 -27.97
C SER A 907 2.38 -13.46 -26.71
N TRP A 908 3.71 -13.45 -26.76
CA TRP A 908 4.56 -13.63 -25.57
C TRP A 908 4.29 -12.57 -24.48
N VAL A 909 3.85 -11.36 -24.87
CA VAL A 909 3.49 -10.26 -23.95
C VAL A 909 2.21 -10.58 -23.19
N THR A 910 1.26 -11.26 -23.83
CA THR A 910 0.06 -11.78 -23.14
C THR A 910 0.41 -12.94 -22.19
N ALA A 911 1.26 -13.86 -22.65
CA ALA A 911 1.65 -15.07 -21.91
C ALA A 911 2.29 -14.78 -20.56
N VAL A 912 3.20 -13.78 -20.48
CA VAL A 912 3.85 -13.40 -19.21
C VAL A 912 2.92 -12.72 -18.20
N GLN A 913 1.72 -12.30 -18.61
CA GLN A 913 0.73 -11.66 -17.73
C GLN A 913 -0.23 -12.65 -17.07
N VAL A 914 -0.42 -13.86 -17.63
CA VAL A 914 -1.46 -14.81 -17.17
C VAL A 914 -1.29 -15.20 -15.70
N PHE A 915 -0.05 -15.45 -15.26
CA PHE A 915 0.21 -15.77 -13.86
C PHE A 915 0.20 -14.54 -12.93
N GLU A 916 0.54 -13.36 -13.44
CA GLU A 916 0.54 -12.11 -12.67
C GLU A 916 -0.89 -11.67 -12.30
N TYR A 917 -1.84 -11.82 -13.23
CA TYR A 917 -3.27 -11.67 -12.94
C TYR A 917 -3.77 -12.75 -11.97
N PHE A 918 -3.31 -14.00 -12.09
CA PHE A 918 -3.72 -15.07 -11.17
C PHE A 918 -3.25 -14.80 -9.73
N ILE A 919 -1.95 -14.54 -9.53
CA ILE A 919 -1.36 -14.41 -8.19
C ILE A 919 -1.83 -13.14 -7.47
N SER A 920 -2.04 -12.04 -8.18
CA SER A 920 -2.56 -10.79 -7.59
C SER A 920 -3.99 -10.94 -7.02
N HIS A 921 -4.83 -11.81 -7.58
CA HIS A 921 -6.15 -12.15 -7.04
C HIS A 921 -6.08 -13.23 -5.95
N HIS A 922 -5.48 -14.39 -6.25
CA HIS A 922 -5.54 -15.57 -5.37
C HIS A 922 -4.54 -15.57 -4.22
N LEU A 923 -3.51 -14.72 -4.25
CA LEU A 923 -2.65 -14.45 -3.09
C LEU A 923 -2.94 -13.07 -2.49
N SER A 924 -2.63 -11.98 -3.20
CA SER A 924 -2.62 -10.63 -2.60
C SER A 924 -4.01 -10.16 -2.14
N LYS A 925 -4.97 -10.00 -3.06
CA LYS A 925 -6.35 -9.58 -2.70
C LYS A 925 -7.04 -10.55 -1.75
N SER A 926 -6.74 -11.85 -1.87
CA SER A 926 -7.26 -12.88 -0.96
C SER A 926 -6.73 -12.71 0.47
N PHE A 927 -5.46 -12.36 0.65
CA PHE A 927 -4.88 -11.97 1.93
C PHE A 927 -5.48 -10.67 2.48
N GLU A 928 -5.50 -9.58 1.69
CA GLU A 928 -6.06 -8.29 2.12
C GLU A 928 -7.53 -8.41 2.55
N SER A 929 -8.30 -9.24 1.83
CA SER A 929 -9.71 -9.48 2.10
C SER A 929 -9.99 -10.32 3.36
N VAL A 930 -8.99 -10.91 4.01
CA VAL A 930 -9.15 -11.49 5.37
C VAL A 930 -9.32 -10.37 6.40
N PHE A 931 -8.60 -9.26 6.25
CA PHE A 931 -8.68 -8.09 7.10
C PHE A 931 -9.82 -7.13 6.71
N GLY A 932 -10.52 -7.43 5.60
CA GLY A 932 -11.51 -6.52 5.01
C GLY A 932 -10.89 -5.22 4.48
N GLY A 933 -9.62 -5.24 4.11
CA GLY A 933 -8.83 -4.05 3.74
C GLY A 933 -8.19 -4.15 2.37
N VAL A 934 -8.91 -4.65 1.35
CA VAL A 934 -8.42 -4.67 -0.04
C VAL A 934 -8.02 -3.27 -0.47
N THR A 935 -6.75 -3.07 -0.86
CA THR A 935 -6.18 -1.72 -1.10
C THR A 935 -6.48 -1.16 -2.49
N CYS A 936 -6.99 -2.00 -3.40
CA CYS A 936 -7.22 -1.65 -4.79
C CYS A 936 -8.39 -2.46 -5.39
N LEU A 937 -9.52 -1.81 -5.60
CA LEU A 937 -10.63 -2.32 -6.38
C LEU A 937 -10.43 -1.93 -7.86
N PRO A 938 -10.22 -2.87 -8.80
CA PRO A 938 -9.97 -2.53 -10.19
C PRO A 938 -11.22 -1.95 -10.86
N GLY A 939 -11.08 -0.81 -11.53
CA GLY A 939 -12.19 -0.15 -12.22
C GLY A 939 -12.81 -0.96 -13.38
N CYS A 940 -12.13 -2.01 -13.85
CA CYS A 940 -12.66 -2.89 -14.89
C CYS A 940 -13.74 -3.86 -14.37
N PHE A 941 -13.72 -4.21 -13.07
CA PHE A 941 -14.73 -5.08 -12.48
C PHE A 941 -14.78 -4.99 -10.95
N CYS A 942 -15.40 -3.92 -10.46
CA CYS A 942 -15.66 -3.72 -9.04
C CYS A 942 -17.10 -3.25 -8.78
N MET A 943 -17.54 -3.37 -7.54
CA MET A 943 -18.84 -2.87 -7.08
C MET A 943 -18.67 -2.03 -5.82
N TYR A 944 -19.25 -0.84 -5.81
CA TYR A 944 -19.31 0.08 -4.69
C TYR A 944 -20.73 0.18 -4.14
N ARG A 945 -20.87 0.42 -2.84
CA ARG A 945 -22.16 0.69 -2.22
C ARG A 945 -22.46 2.19 -2.27
N ILE A 946 -23.62 2.57 -2.78
CA ILE A 946 -24.12 3.95 -2.81
C ILE A 946 -24.42 4.39 -1.37
N LYS A 947 -25.20 3.58 -0.64
CA LYS A 947 -25.71 3.85 0.71
C LYS A 947 -25.87 2.56 1.53
N ALA A 948 -25.72 2.64 2.84
CA ALA A 948 -25.83 1.51 3.77
C ALA A 948 -26.88 1.75 4.87
N PRO A 949 -27.65 0.73 5.29
CA PRO A 949 -28.52 0.86 6.45
C PRO A 949 -27.70 0.98 7.75
N LYS A 950 -28.22 1.70 8.75
CA LYS A 950 -27.55 1.91 10.04
C LYS A 950 -28.53 1.79 11.22
N GLY A 951 -28.42 0.68 11.95
CA GLY A 951 -29.25 0.38 13.12
C GLY A 951 -30.69 0.00 12.75
N GLY A 952 -31.50 -0.33 13.77
CA GLY A 952 -32.90 -0.74 13.60
C GLY A 952 -33.90 0.42 13.44
N GLN A 953 -33.46 1.60 12.97
CA GLN A 953 -34.28 2.81 12.85
C GLN A 953 -34.32 3.35 11.41
N ASN A 954 -34.46 2.46 10.41
CA ASN A 954 -34.72 2.76 8.99
C ASN A 954 -33.84 3.86 8.34
N TYR A 955 -32.64 4.09 8.88
CA TYR A 955 -31.78 5.20 8.48
C TYR A 955 -30.66 4.73 7.54
N TRP A 956 -30.45 5.47 6.46
CA TRP A 956 -29.44 5.17 5.44
C TRP A 956 -28.30 6.19 5.47
N VAL A 957 -27.07 5.69 5.47
CA VAL A 957 -25.84 6.48 5.42
C VAL A 957 -25.28 6.44 3.99
N PRO A 958 -25.04 7.58 3.32
CA PRO A 958 -24.34 7.60 2.04
C PRO A 958 -22.88 7.15 2.23
N ILE A 959 -22.41 6.33 1.28
CA ILE A 959 -21.08 5.69 1.29
C ILE A 959 -20.28 6.19 0.08
N LEU A 960 -20.59 5.73 -1.14
CA LEU A 960 -20.02 6.33 -2.36
C LEU A 960 -20.55 7.75 -2.62
N ALA A 961 -21.81 8.00 -2.28
CA ALA A 961 -22.49 9.30 -2.40
C ALA A 961 -22.21 10.25 -1.21
N ASN A 962 -21.15 10.00 -0.44
CA ASN A 962 -20.79 10.81 0.72
C ASN A 962 -20.08 12.12 0.26
N PRO A 963 -20.46 13.31 0.78
CA PRO A 963 -19.89 14.57 0.30
C PRO A 963 -18.38 14.69 0.49
N ASP A 964 -17.81 14.16 1.58
CA ASP A 964 -16.36 14.16 1.83
C ASP A 964 -15.62 13.32 0.78
N VAL A 965 -16.21 12.19 0.34
CA VAL A 965 -15.67 11.36 -0.74
C VAL A 965 -15.77 12.08 -2.09
N VAL A 966 -16.91 12.71 -2.40
CA VAL A 966 -17.11 13.42 -3.67
C VAL A 966 -16.21 14.64 -3.77
N GLU A 967 -16.09 15.47 -2.72
CA GLU A 967 -15.24 16.67 -2.74
C GLU A 967 -13.76 16.30 -2.97
N HIS A 968 -13.20 15.38 -2.18
CA HIS A 968 -11.81 14.95 -2.33
C HIS A 968 -11.55 14.21 -3.66
N TYR A 969 -12.52 13.45 -4.18
CA TYR A 969 -12.37 12.79 -5.48
C TYR A 969 -12.47 13.78 -6.65
N SER A 970 -13.19 14.91 -6.48
CA SER A 970 -13.32 15.99 -7.45
C SER A 970 -12.14 16.97 -7.49
N GLU A 971 -11.07 16.80 -6.70
CA GLU A 971 -10.01 17.80 -6.57
C GLU A 971 -9.37 18.17 -7.92
N ASN A 972 -9.37 19.47 -8.23
CA ASN A 972 -8.85 20.04 -9.49
C ASN A 972 -7.48 20.71 -9.38
N VAL A 973 -6.93 20.84 -8.17
CA VAL A 973 -5.66 21.56 -7.91
C VAL A 973 -4.50 20.57 -7.83
N VAL A 974 -3.89 20.30 -8.99
CA VAL A 974 -2.94 19.20 -9.17
C VAL A 974 -1.51 19.74 -9.28
N ASP A 975 -0.99 20.38 -8.22
CA ASP A 975 0.27 21.14 -8.28
C ASP A 975 1.54 20.27 -8.24
N THR A 976 1.55 19.25 -7.37
CA THR A 976 2.72 18.38 -7.10
C THR A 976 2.76 17.15 -7.99
N LEU A 977 3.94 16.55 -8.17
CA LEU A 977 4.11 15.27 -8.86
C LEU A 977 3.36 14.14 -8.14
N HIS A 978 3.27 14.18 -6.80
CA HIS A 978 2.45 13.23 -6.04
C HIS A 978 0.98 13.34 -6.47
N LYS A 979 0.35 14.52 -6.39
CA LYS A 979 -1.06 14.68 -6.77
C LYS A 979 -1.32 14.30 -8.23
N LYS A 980 -0.36 14.52 -9.14
CA LYS A 980 -0.49 14.11 -10.56
C LYS A 980 -0.49 12.60 -10.73
N ASN A 981 0.42 11.86 -10.10
CA ASN A 981 0.43 10.40 -10.19
C ASN A 981 -0.76 9.76 -9.44
N LEU A 982 -1.27 10.41 -8.38
CA LEU A 982 -2.44 9.97 -7.63
C LEU A 982 -3.75 10.17 -8.43
N LEU A 983 -4.02 11.41 -8.87
CA LEU A 983 -5.31 11.83 -9.43
C LEU A 983 -5.48 11.59 -10.95
N LEU A 984 -4.39 11.35 -11.71
CA LEU A 984 -4.43 11.27 -13.17
C LEU A 984 -4.05 9.91 -13.77
N LEU A 985 -3.44 8.99 -12.98
CA LEU A 985 -2.88 7.73 -13.50
C LEU A 985 -3.49 6.45 -12.91
N GLY A 986 -4.29 6.55 -11.84
CA GLY A 986 -4.98 5.40 -11.24
C GLY A 986 -6.06 5.85 -10.28
N GLU A 987 -7.07 6.53 -10.85
CA GLU A 987 -8.19 7.10 -10.10
C GLU A 987 -8.99 6.03 -9.32
N ASP A 988 -9.15 4.82 -9.88
CA ASP A 988 -9.83 3.70 -9.24
C ASP A 988 -9.16 3.25 -7.92
N ARG A 989 -7.81 3.31 -7.84
CA ARG A 989 -7.09 3.05 -6.58
C ARG A 989 -7.18 4.25 -5.63
N TYR A 990 -7.15 5.48 -6.14
CA TYR A 990 -7.35 6.65 -5.28
C TYR A 990 -8.75 6.65 -4.63
N LEU A 991 -9.80 6.23 -5.36
CA LEU A 991 -11.13 6.01 -4.80
C LEU A 991 -11.12 4.92 -3.72
N SER A 992 -10.43 3.80 -3.97
CA SER A 992 -10.25 2.72 -2.96
C SER A 992 -9.59 3.25 -1.68
N THR A 993 -8.49 4.00 -1.81
CA THR A 993 -7.73 4.66 -0.72
C THR A 993 -8.57 5.67 0.04
N LEU A 994 -9.29 6.55 -0.68
CA LEU A 994 -10.15 7.57 -0.10
C LEU A 994 -11.30 6.95 0.71
N MET A 995 -11.90 5.89 0.20
CA MET A 995 -12.96 5.14 0.90
C MET A 995 -12.44 4.45 2.17
N LEU A 996 -11.24 3.87 2.16
CA LEU A 996 -10.58 3.34 3.36
C LEU A 996 -10.26 4.44 4.39
N ARG A 997 -9.84 5.63 3.93
CA ARG A 997 -9.52 6.79 4.77
C ARG A 997 -10.76 7.42 5.40
N THR A 998 -11.87 7.55 4.67
CA THR A 998 -13.13 8.13 5.17
C THR A 998 -13.90 7.14 6.05
N PHE A 999 -13.82 5.83 5.78
CA PHE A 999 -14.55 4.81 6.52
C PHE A 999 -13.65 3.64 6.99
N PRO A 1000 -12.63 3.87 7.85
CA PRO A 1000 -11.68 2.83 8.25
C PRO A 1000 -12.29 1.64 9.02
N LYS A 1001 -13.53 1.78 9.49
CA LYS A 1001 -14.31 0.71 10.18
C LYS A 1001 -15.21 -0.09 9.23
N ARG A 1002 -15.18 0.20 7.92
CA ARG A 1002 -15.93 -0.50 6.86
C ARG A 1002 -14.99 -1.39 6.05
N LYS A 1003 -15.56 -2.36 5.31
CA LYS A 1003 -14.81 -3.43 4.66
C LYS A 1003 -14.70 -3.20 3.15
N GLN A 1004 -13.52 -3.43 2.57
CA GLN A 1004 -13.32 -3.69 1.14
C GLN A 1004 -12.84 -5.13 0.95
N ILE A 1005 -13.52 -5.90 0.08
CA ILE A 1005 -13.34 -7.35 -0.01
C ILE A 1005 -13.15 -7.86 -1.46
N PHE A 1006 -12.65 -9.09 -1.57
CA PHE A 1006 -12.54 -9.83 -2.82
C PHE A 1006 -13.61 -10.93 -2.88
N VAL A 1007 -14.29 -11.09 -4.03
CA VAL A 1007 -15.34 -12.10 -4.24
C VAL A 1007 -14.93 -13.03 -5.39
N PRO A 1008 -14.13 -14.08 -5.14
CA PRO A 1008 -13.56 -14.94 -6.19
C PRO A 1008 -14.60 -15.76 -6.97
N GLN A 1009 -15.87 -15.78 -6.55
CA GLN A 1009 -16.95 -16.40 -7.33
C GLN A 1009 -17.47 -15.48 -8.43
N ALA A 1010 -17.36 -14.15 -8.26
CA ALA A 1010 -17.68 -13.19 -9.31
C ALA A 1010 -16.48 -13.08 -10.26
N VAL A 1011 -16.66 -13.47 -11.52
CA VAL A 1011 -15.61 -13.50 -12.55
C VAL A 1011 -15.97 -12.59 -13.73
N CYS A 1012 -14.96 -11.94 -14.29
CA CYS A 1012 -14.98 -11.32 -15.62
C CYS A 1012 -13.78 -11.77 -16.45
N LYS A 1013 -13.76 -11.42 -17.74
CA LYS A 1013 -12.56 -11.50 -18.57
C LYS A 1013 -12.34 -10.21 -19.36
N THR A 1014 -11.07 -9.83 -19.53
CA THR A 1014 -10.62 -8.65 -20.29
C THR A 1014 -9.58 -9.06 -21.32
N THR A 1015 -9.39 -8.23 -22.35
CA THR A 1015 -8.12 -8.25 -23.11
C THR A 1015 -7.01 -7.59 -22.28
N VAL A 1016 -5.77 -8.04 -22.49
CA VAL A 1016 -4.56 -7.40 -21.97
C VAL A 1016 -3.66 -6.94 -23.13
N PRO A 1017 -2.70 -6.02 -22.90
CA PRO A 1017 -1.77 -5.60 -23.94
C PRO A 1017 -1.03 -6.77 -24.61
N ASP A 1018 -1.17 -6.84 -25.92
CA ASP A 1018 -0.56 -7.80 -26.85
C ASP A 1018 0.87 -7.41 -27.25
N THR A 1019 1.17 -6.11 -27.18
CA THR A 1019 2.38 -5.48 -27.69
C THR A 1019 3.16 -4.83 -26.55
N PHE A 1020 4.49 -4.99 -26.56
CA PHE A 1020 5.33 -4.63 -25.42
C PHE A 1020 5.32 -3.13 -25.10
N GLY A 1021 5.23 -2.24 -26.10
CA GLY A 1021 5.12 -0.80 -25.88
C GLY A 1021 3.82 -0.39 -25.17
N VAL A 1022 2.71 -1.05 -25.49
CA VAL A 1022 1.41 -0.84 -24.85
C VAL A 1022 1.43 -1.35 -23.40
N LEU A 1023 2.01 -2.53 -23.16
CA LEU A 1023 2.26 -3.04 -21.80
C LEU A 1023 3.12 -2.07 -20.98
N LEU A 1024 4.23 -1.58 -21.55
CA LEU A 1024 5.16 -0.67 -20.89
C LEU A 1024 4.48 0.66 -20.50
N SER A 1025 3.62 1.20 -21.36
CA SER A 1025 2.82 2.39 -21.04
C SER A 1025 1.78 2.12 -19.94
N GLN A 1026 1.07 0.99 -19.98
CA GLN A 1026 0.11 0.58 -18.95
C GLN A 1026 0.80 0.43 -17.59
N ARG A 1027 1.88 -0.35 -17.52
CA ARG A 1027 2.55 -0.70 -16.27
C ARG A 1027 3.29 0.47 -15.63
N ARG A 1028 3.81 1.44 -16.42
CA ARG A 1028 4.22 2.76 -15.90
C ARG A 1028 3.09 3.43 -15.09
N ARG A 1029 1.88 3.54 -15.64
CA ARG A 1029 0.75 4.19 -14.96
C ARG A 1029 0.41 3.46 -13.66
N TRP A 1030 0.33 2.14 -13.72
CA TRP A 1030 -0.02 1.29 -12.58
C TRP A 1030 1.04 1.32 -11.47
N ILE A 1031 2.33 1.19 -11.79
CA ILE A 1031 3.43 1.22 -10.80
C ILE A 1031 3.51 2.60 -10.14
N ASN A 1032 3.47 3.68 -10.91
CA ASN A 1032 3.51 5.04 -10.37
C ASN A 1032 2.33 5.32 -9.43
N SER A 1033 1.11 4.97 -9.86
CA SER A 1033 -0.09 5.12 -9.02
C SER A 1033 -0.03 4.22 -7.77
N THR A 1034 0.56 3.02 -7.86
CA THR A 1034 0.73 2.10 -6.72
C THR A 1034 1.57 2.77 -5.63
N ILE A 1035 2.74 3.31 -5.97
CA ILE A 1035 3.66 3.92 -5.00
C ILE A 1035 3.02 5.12 -4.30
N HIS A 1036 2.34 6.01 -5.05
CA HIS A 1036 1.70 7.18 -4.47
C HIS A 1036 0.47 6.85 -3.62
N ASN A 1037 -0.32 5.83 -3.98
CA ASN A 1037 -1.43 5.37 -3.13
C ASN A 1037 -0.95 4.64 -1.87
N LEU A 1038 0.07 3.77 -1.97
CA LEU A 1038 0.67 3.12 -0.80
C LEU A 1038 1.24 4.16 0.17
N MET A 1039 1.83 5.24 -0.34
CA MET A 1039 2.31 6.36 0.49
C MET A 1039 1.19 7.04 1.29
N GLU A 1040 0.00 7.24 0.71
CA GLU A 1040 -1.18 7.75 1.45
C GLU A 1040 -1.72 6.68 2.43
N LEU A 1041 -1.80 5.41 2.03
CA LEU A 1041 -2.31 4.32 2.88
C LEU A 1041 -1.45 4.07 4.13
N VAL A 1042 -0.12 4.23 4.05
CA VAL A 1042 0.78 4.18 5.23
C VAL A 1042 0.42 5.23 6.28
N LEU A 1043 -0.23 6.34 5.90
CA LEU A 1043 -0.64 7.40 6.82
C LEU A 1043 -2.02 7.15 7.49
N VAL A 1044 -2.77 6.12 7.05
CA VAL A 1044 -4.08 5.77 7.63
C VAL A 1044 -3.89 4.97 8.92
N ARG A 1045 -4.19 5.61 10.06
CA ARG A 1045 -3.87 5.12 11.42
C ARG A 1045 -4.82 4.04 11.97
N ASP A 1046 -6.01 3.91 11.41
CA ASP A 1046 -7.09 3.04 11.90
C ASP A 1046 -7.18 1.70 11.13
N LEU A 1047 -6.15 1.32 10.36
CA LEU A 1047 -6.10 0.04 9.64
C LEU A 1047 -5.95 -1.14 10.61
N CYS A 1048 -6.74 -2.20 10.39
CA CYS A 1048 -6.89 -3.33 11.33
C CYS A 1048 -5.59 -4.06 11.66
N GLY A 1049 -5.44 -4.45 12.94
CA GLY A 1049 -4.43 -5.38 13.45
C GLY A 1049 -3.51 -4.80 14.53
N THR A 1050 -2.65 -5.64 15.10
CA THR A 1050 -1.80 -5.29 16.26
C THR A 1050 -0.30 -5.32 15.91
N PHE A 1051 0.39 -4.20 16.12
CA PHE A 1051 1.85 -4.06 15.93
C PHE A 1051 2.32 -4.59 14.56
N CYS A 1052 3.31 -5.48 14.49
CA CYS A 1052 3.81 -6.06 13.22
C CYS A 1052 2.77 -6.91 12.43
N PHE A 1053 1.58 -7.15 13.00
CA PHE A 1053 0.45 -7.76 12.30
C PHE A 1053 -0.67 -6.75 11.98
N SER A 1054 -0.41 -5.44 12.07
CA SER A 1054 -1.27 -4.40 11.51
C SER A 1054 -1.15 -4.36 9.99
N MET A 1055 -2.28 -4.20 9.30
CA MET A 1055 -2.32 -3.96 7.86
C MET A 1055 -1.52 -2.71 7.46
N GLN A 1056 -1.46 -1.67 8.31
CA GLN A 1056 -0.61 -0.48 8.07
C GLN A 1056 0.87 -0.83 7.94
N PHE A 1057 1.36 -1.76 8.77
CA PHE A 1057 2.75 -2.23 8.73
C PHE A 1057 3.02 -3.11 7.50
N VAL A 1058 2.06 -3.94 7.10
CA VAL A 1058 2.16 -4.74 5.87
C VAL A 1058 2.20 -3.85 4.62
N VAL A 1059 1.36 -2.82 4.55
CA VAL A 1059 1.35 -1.80 3.49
C VAL A 1059 2.68 -1.04 3.45
N ALA A 1060 3.29 -0.72 4.59
CA ALA A 1060 4.62 -0.11 4.64
C ALA A 1060 5.73 -1.04 4.11
N ILE A 1061 5.68 -2.34 4.42
CA ILE A 1061 6.59 -3.34 3.84
C ILE A 1061 6.36 -3.49 2.33
N GLU A 1062 5.13 -3.44 1.84
CA GLU A 1062 4.84 -3.49 0.41
C GLU A 1062 5.31 -2.23 -0.33
N LEU A 1063 5.24 -1.05 0.29
CA LEU A 1063 5.85 0.17 -0.24
C LEU A 1063 7.38 0.01 -0.36
N VAL A 1064 8.08 -0.38 0.71
CA VAL A 1064 9.53 -0.59 0.67
C VAL A 1064 9.90 -1.69 -0.34
N GLY A 1065 9.15 -2.80 -0.36
CA GLY A 1065 9.37 -3.91 -1.27
C GLY A 1065 9.23 -3.50 -2.74
N THR A 1066 8.15 -2.79 -3.11
CA THR A 1066 7.92 -2.34 -4.49
C THR A 1066 8.98 -1.34 -4.97
N LEU A 1067 9.54 -0.51 -4.08
CA LEU A 1067 10.69 0.35 -4.42
C LEU A 1067 11.99 -0.44 -4.61
N VAL A 1068 12.19 -1.52 -3.87
CA VAL A 1068 13.45 -2.30 -3.85
C VAL A 1068 13.51 -3.41 -4.93
N LEU A 1069 12.39 -3.76 -5.58
CA LEU A 1069 12.30 -4.83 -6.58
C LEU A 1069 13.48 -4.91 -7.59
N PRO A 1070 13.93 -3.79 -8.24
CA PRO A 1070 15.07 -3.84 -9.15
C PRO A 1070 16.40 -4.24 -8.50
N ALA A 1071 16.64 -3.82 -7.26
CA ALA A 1071 17.82 -4.21 -6.51
C ALA A 1071 17.72 -5.67 -6.07
N ALA A 1072 16.56 -6.11 -5.55
CA ALA A 1072 16.34 -7.48 -5.11
C ALA A 1072 16.61 -8.52 -6.21
N ILE A 1073 16.14 -8.28 -7.44
CA ILE A 1073 16.40 -9.20 -8.56
C ILE A 1073 17.86 -9.17 -9.04
N ALA A 1074 18.52 -8.01 -9.04
CA ALA A 1074 19.95 -7.91 -9.34
C ALA A 1074 20.81 -8.64 -8.29
N PHE A 1075 20.49 -8.48 -7.00
CA PHE A 1075 21.12 -9.20 -5.90
C PHE A 1075 20.89 -10.71 -5.97
N THR A 1076 19.70 -11.14 -6.44
CA THR A 1076 19.39 -12.56 -6.66
C THR A 1076 20.31 -13.17 -7.72
N PHE A 1077 20.50 -12.51 -8.86
CA PHE A 1077 21.43 -12.98 -9.90
C PHE A 1077 22.89 -12.99 -9.41
N TYR A 1078 23.32 -11.97 -8.66
CA TYR A 1078 24.65 -11.89 -8.07
C TYR A 1078 24.94 -13.07 -7.11
N VAL A 1079 24.00 -13.39 -6.21
CA VAL A 1079 24.11 -14.52 -5.29
C VAL A 1079 24.14 -15.85 -6.02
N VAL A 1080 23.28 -16.05 -7.03
CA VAL A 1080 23.26 -17.29 -7.82
C VAL A 1080 24.58 -17.47 -8.58
N ALA A 1081 25.10 -16.41 -9.22
CA ALA A 1081 26.38 -16.48 -9.93
C ALA A 1081 27.55 -16.79 -8.98
N ILE A 1082 27.66 -16.09 -7.85
CA ILE A 1082 28.70 -16.36 -6.85
C ILE A 1082 28.58 -17.76 -6.27
N SER A 1083 27.36 -18.26 -6.02
CA SER A 1083 27.15 -19.61 -5.48
C SER A 1083 27.36 -20.74 -6.49
N ILE A 1084 27.64 -20.43 -7.76
CA ILE A 1084 28.10 -21.37 -8.80
C ILE A 1084 29.64 -21.31 -8.93
N ILE A 1085 30.22 -20.12 -8.82
CA ILE A 1085 31.68 -19.89 -9.00
C ILE A 1085 32.47 -20.27 -7.75
N ASN A 1086 31.98 -19.87 -6.57
CA ASN A 1086 32.65 -20.10 -5.29
C ASN A 1086 32.03 -21.30 -4.57
N GLN A 1087 32.88 -22.16 -4.00
CA GLN A 1087 32.46 -23.22 -3.08
C GLN A 1087 33.04 -22.95 -1.67
N PRO A 1088 32.30 -23.25 -0.58
CA PRO A 1088 30.96 -23.84 -0.55
C PRO A 1088 29.84 -22.84 -0.96
N PRO A 1089 28.71 -23.35 -1.51
CA PRO A 1089 27.60 -22.51 -1.98
C PRO A 1089 26.84 -21.82 -0.83
N GLN A 1090 26.17 -20.70 -1.13
CA GLN A 1090 25.41 -19.91 -0.14
C GLN A 1090 24.01 -20.51 0.10
N ILE A 1091 23.95 -21.59 0.89
CA ILE A 1091 22.73 -22.39 1.13
C ILE A 1091 21.55 -21.52 1.64
N ILE A 1092 21.77 -20.62 2.60
CA ILE A 1092 20.68 -19.86 3.25
C ILE A 1092 19.91 -18.96 2.25
N PRO A 1093 20.56 -18.08 1.46
CA PRO A 1093 19.89 -17.36 0.38
C PRO A 1093 19.19 -18.25 -0.65
N LEU A 1094 19.78 -19.39 -1.03
CA LEU A 1094 19.19 -20.31 -2.01
C LEU A 1094 17.91 -20.98 -1.48
N VAL A 1095 17.88 -21.38 -0.20
CA VAL A 1095 16.68 -21.92 0.45
C VAL A 1095 15.58 -20.85 0.56
N LEU A 1096 15.94 -19.61 0.92
CA LEU A 1096 14.98 -18.50 0.94
C LEU A 1096 14.38 -18.22 -0.44
N LEU A 1097 15.21 -18.20 -1.49
CA LEU A 1097 14.78 -18.01 -2.87
C LEU A 1097 13.85 -19.15 -3.34
N ALA A 1098 14.21 -20.41 -3.05
CA ALA A 1098 13.40 -21.58 -3.36
C ALA A 1098 12.04 -21.56 -2.65
N LEU A 1099 11.97 -21.09 -1.40
CA LEU A 1099 10.70 -20.93 -0.67
C LEU A 1099 9.84 -19.80 -1.27
N ILE A 1100 10.43 -18.63 -1.54
CA ILE A 1100 9.69 -17.47 -2.09
C ILE A 1100 9.11 -17.78 -3.48
N LEU A 1101 9.88 -18.44 -4.35
CA LEU A 1101 9.43 -18.80 -5.70
C LEU A 1101 8.58 -20.09 -5.73
N GLY A 1102 8.80 -21.01 -4.78
CA GLY A 1102 8.10 -22.29 -4.70
C GLY A 1102 6.73 -22.23 -4.01
N LEU A 1103 6.53 -21.36 -3.01
CA LEU A 1103 5.23 -21.23 -2.33
C LEU A 1103 4.07 -20.89 -3.29
N PRO A 1104 4.21 -19.98 -4.28
CA PRO A 1104 3.22 -19.79 -5.34
C PRO A 1104 2.87 -21.06 -6.11
N ALA A 1105 3.83 -21.97 -6.35
CA ALA A 1105 3.56 -23.26 -7.01
C ALA A 1105 2.64 -24.15 -6.17
N VAL A 1106 2.88 -24.21 -4.85
CA VAL A 1106 2.01 -24.92 -3.90
C VAL A 1106 0.59 -24.34 -3.89
N LEU A 1107 0.46 -23.00 -4.02
CA LEU A 1107 -0.85 -22.34 -4.12
C LEU A 1107 -1.62 -22.83 -5.37
N ILE A 1108 -0.97 -22.95 -6.53
CA ILE A 1108 -1.61 -23.47 -7.76
C ILE A 1108 -2.16 -24.89 -7.54
N VAL A 1109 -1.32 -25.78 -6.99
CA VAL A 1109 -1.68 -27.18 -6.74
C VAL A 1109 -2.88 -27.29 -5.79
N LEU A 1110 -2.89 -26.52 -4.70
CA LEU A 1110 -3.94 -26.53 -3.68
C LEU A 1110 -5.23 -25.79 -4.07
N THR A 1111 -5.20 -24.90 -5.07
CA THR A 1111 -6.36 -24.06 -5.43
C THR A 1111 -6.90 -24.35 -6.82
N ALA A 1112 -6.07 -24.28 -7.86
CA ALA A 1112 -6.50 -24.32 -9.26
C ALA A 1112 -6.71 -25.75 -9.78
N HIS A 1113 -5.96 -26.75 -9.27
CA HIS A 1113 -6.04 -28.15 -9.69
C HIS A 1113 -5.88 -28.41 -11.22
N ARG A 1114 -5.38 -27.41 -11.99
CA ARG A 1114 -5.23 -27.45 -13.45
C ARG A 1114 -3.76 -27.21 -13.82
N TRP A 1115 -3.11 -28.22 -14.41
CA TRP A 1115 -1.68 -28.21 -14.74
C TRP A 1115 -1.24 -27.05 -15.64
N SER A 1116 -2.15 -26.48 -16.44
CA SER A 1116 -1.90 -25.29 -17.27
C SER A 1116 -1.36 -24.09 -16.48
N TYR A 1117 -1.79 -23.89 -15.24
CA TYR A 1117 -1.29 -22.79 -14.41
C TYR A 1117 0.16 -22.98 -13.96
N VAL A 1118 0.65 -24.22 -13.86
CA VAL A 1118 2.08 -24.50 -13.60
C VAL A 1118 2.94 -24.09 -14.81
N VAL A 1119 2.45 -24.30 -16.03
CA VAL A 1119 3.12 -23.83 -17.25
C VAL A 1119 3.14 -22.30 -17.33
N TRP A 1120 2.02 -21.64 -17.02
CA TRP A 1120 1.98 -20.16 -16.93
C TRP A 1120 2.91 -19.61 -15.85
N MET A 1121 3.06 -20.31 -14.72
CA MET A 1121 4.03 -19.96 -13.68
C MET A 1121 5.47 -20.10 -14.18
N LEU A 1122 5.84 -21.16 -14.90
CA LEU A 1122 7.18 -21.30 -15.48
C LEU A 1122 7.52 -20.17 -16.46
N ILE A 1123 6.56 -19.80 -17.33
CA ILE A 1123 6.69 -18.64 -18.23
C ILE A 1123 6.89 -17.34 -17.42
N TYR A 1124 6.13 -17.17 -16.33
CA TYR A 1124 6.28 -16.02 -15.44
C TYR A 1124 7.64 -15.98 -14.74
N LEU A 1125 8.14 -17.10 -14.24
CA LEU A 1125 9.45 -17.22 -13.59
C LEU A 1125 10.60 -16.80 -14.53
N LEU A 1126 10.55 -17.23 -15.80
CA LEU A 1126 11.50 -16.78 -16.83
C LEU A 1126 11.39 -15.25 -17.09
N SER A 1127 10.20 -14.67 -16.92
CA SER A 1127 9.96 -13.23 -17.10
C SER A 1127 10.22 -12.37 -15.85
N LEU A 1128 10.67 -12.93 -14.72
CA LEU A 1128 10.96 -12.15 -13.50
C LEU A 1128 11.89 -10.93 -13.70
N PRO A 1129 12.92 -10.96 -14.58
CA PRO A 1129 13.72 -9.76 -14.87
C PRO A 1129 12.90 -8.64 -15.51
N LEU A 1130 11.90 -8.98 -16.33
CA LEU A 1130 11.00 -7.99 -16.91
C LEU A 1130 10.12 -7.35 -15.83
N TRP A 1131 9.50 -8.17 -14.98
CA TRP A 1131 8.59 -7.73 -13.93
C TRP A 1131 9.27 -6.95 -12.80
N ASN A 1132 10.45 -7.38 -12.36
CA ASN A 1132 11.11 -6.82 -11.19
C ASN A 1132 12.18 -5.77 -11.52
N PHE A 1133 12.80 -5.81 -12.71
CA PHE A 1133 13.81 -4.83 -13.13
C PHE A 1133 13.29 -3.87 -14.20
N VAL A 1134 12.89 -4.37 -15.38
CA VAL A 1134 12.62 -3.53 -16.55
C VAL A 1134 11.40 -2.63 -16.36
N LEU A 1135 10.26 -3.19 -15.93
CA LEU A 1135 9.03 -2.42 -15.77
C LEU A 1135 9.12 -1.37 -14.64
N PRO A 1136 9.66 -1.67 -13.44
CA PRO A 1136 9.79 -0.68 -12.37
C PRO A 1136 10.84 0.39 -12.67
N THR A 1137 12.01 0.05 -13.22
CA THR A 1137 13.03 1.06 -13.57
C THR A 1137 12.52 2.04 -14.64
N TYR A 1138 11.80 1.55 -15.65
CA TYR A 1138 11.13 2.40 -16.63
C TYR A 1138 10.08 3.32 -15.97
N ALA A 1139 9.24 2.76 -15.08
CA ALA A 1139 8.22 3.52 -14.36
C ALA A 1139 8.85 4.66 -13.52
N PHE A 1140 9.88 4.35 -12.73
CA PHE A 1140 10.57 5.32 -11.86
C PHE A 1140 11.24 6.42 -12.70
N TRP A 1141 11.89 6.06 -13.81
CA TRP A 1141 12.45 7.04 -14.76
C TRP A 1141 11.39 7.93 -15.41
N LYS A 1142 10.11 7.52 -15.36
CA LYS A 1142 8.96 8.19 -15.99
C LYS A 1142 7.94 8.77 -14.98
N PHE A 1143 8.29 8.98 -13.70
CA PHE A 1143 7.42 9.67 -12.73
C PHE A 1143 6.94 11.08 -13.16
N ASP A 1144 7.65 11.75 -14.08
CA ASP A 1144 7.28 13.07 -14.63
C ASP A 1144 6.53 12.99 -15.98
N ASP A 1145 6.09 11.81 -16.39
CA ASP A 1145 5.33 11.56 -17.62
C ASP A 1145 3.88 11.20 -17.30
N PHE A 1146 2.99 12.19 -17.42
CA PHE A 1146 1.55 12.08 -17.12
C PHE A 1146 0.70 11.73 -18.36
N SER A 1147 1.32 11.36 -19.48
CA SER A 1147 0.58 10.97 -20.69
C SER A 1147 -0.06 9.59 -20.55
N TRP A 1148 -1.20 9.36 -21.20
CA TRP A 1148 -1.79 8.01 -21.32
C TRP A 1148 -1.03 7.12 -22.32
N GLY A 1149 -0.25 7.72 -23.24
CA GLY A 1149 0.61 7.02 -24.18
C GLY A 1149 -0.15 6.12 -25.17
N ASP A 1150 0.53 5.11 -25.71
CA ASP A 1150 0.01 4.27 -26.79
C ASP A 1150 -1.28 3.50 -26.46
N THR A 1151 -1.66 3.38 -25.18
CA THR A 1151 -2.84 2.60 -24.74
C THR A 1151 -4.21 3.18 -25.18
N ARG A 1152 -4.29 4.44 -25.62
CA ARG A 1152 -5.54 5.07 -26.12
C ARG A 1152 -5.24 6.10 -27.22
N LYS A 1153 -4.82 5.63 -28.39
CA LYS A 1153 -4.62 6.49 -29.58
C LYS A 1153 -5.97 6.82 -30.25
N THR A 1154 -6.20 8.10 -30.49
CA THR A 1154 -7.33 8.59 -31.31
C THR A 1154 -6.85 8.96 -32.70
N SER A 1155 -7.72 8.82 -33.70
CA SER A 1155 -7.35 9.13 -35.09
C SER A 1155 -6.89 10.60 -35.26
N GLY A 1156 -5.84 10.83 -36.05
CA GLY A 1156 -5.27 12.15 -36.31
C GLY A 1156 -4.29 12.71 -35.25
N GLU A 1157 -3.99 11.98 -34.17
CA GLU A 1157 -3.18 12.49 -33.07
C GLU A 1157 -1.66 12.59 -33.39
N LYS A 1158 -1.17 13.82 -33.59
CA LYS A 1158 0.27 14.12 -33.48
C LYS A 1158 0.62 14.31 -31.99
N THR A 1159 1.44 13.42 -31.44
CA THR A 1159 1.79 13.35 -30.01
C THR A 1159 2.40 14.63 -29.46
N LYS A 1160 1.56 15.53 -28.93
CA LYS A 1160 1.97 16.61 -28.04
C LYS A 1160 1.97 16.06 -26.61
N LYS A 1161 3.06 16.30 -25.87
CA LYS A 1161 3.09 16.05 -24.41
C LYS A 1161 1.89 16.76 -23.77
N ALA A 1162 1.18 16.09 -22.86
CA ALA A 1162 0.03 16.65 -22.15
C ALA A 1162 0.44 17.92 -21.38
N GLY A 1163 0.25 19.07 -22.04
CA GLY A 1163 0.54 20.39 -21.51
C GLY A 1163 -0.69 20.94 -20.81
N ILE A 1164 -0.48 21.61 -19.68
CA ILE A 1164 -1.54 22.24 -18.91
C ILE A 1164 -2.03 23.47 -19.70
N GLU A 1165 -3.07 23.28 -20.52
CA GLU A 1165 -3.80 24.34 -21.22
C GLU A 1165 -4.68 25.13 -20.23
N TYR A 1166 -4.05 25.97 -19.41
CA TYR A 1166 -4.71 27.02 -18.66
C TYR A 1166 -5.07 28.17 -19.62
N GLU A 1167 -6.20 28.02 -20.32
CA GLU A 1167 -6.78 29.08 -21.16
C GLU A 1167 -8.19 29.41 -20.67
N GLY A 1168 -8.42 30.69 -20.38
CA GLY A 1168 -9.70 31.23 -19.90
C GLY A 1168 -10.04 30.96 -18.43
N GLU A 1169 -10.80 31.88 -17.84
CA GLU A 1169 -11.39 31.73 -16.51
C GLU A 1169 -12.66 30.86 -16.56
N PHE A 1170 -13.16 30.42 -15.39
CA PHE A 1170 -14.40 29.67 -15.28
C PHE A 1170 -15.56 30.60 -14.91
N ASP A 1171 -16.48 30.79 -15.85
CA ASP A 1171 -17.73 31.51 -15.64
C ASP A 1171 -18.81 30.56 -15.10
N SER A 1172 -19.12 30.72 -13.81
CA SER A 1172 -20.16 29.92 -13.15
C SER A 1172 -21.60 30.37 -13.43
N SER A 1173 -21.82 31.56 -14.02
CA SER A 1173 -23.17 32.07 -14.30
C SER A 1173 -23.90 31.26 -15.39
N LYS A 1174 -23.14 30.59 -16.26
CA LYS A 1174 -23.62 29.74 -17.35
C LYS A 1174 -24.17 28.37 -16.92
N ILE A 1175 -24.17 28.07 -15.63
CA ILE A 1175 -24.61 26.78 -15.09
C ILE A 1175 -25.72 27.02 -14.06
N THR A 1176 -26.95 26.76 -14.49
CA THR A 1176 -28.16 26.79 -13.68
C THR A 1176 -28.12 25.70 -12.60
N MET A 1177 -28.37 26.09 -11.34
CA MET A 1177 -28.32 25.21 -10.17
C MET A 1177 -29.57 25.43 -9.32
N LYS A 1178 -30.52 24.49 -9.38
CA LYS A 1178 -31.84 24.54 -8.70
C LYS A 1178 -32.12 23.23 -7.96
N ARG A 1179 -33.02 23.21 -6.98
CA ARG A 1179 -33.53 21.96 -6.37
C ARG A 1179 -34.40 21.20 -7.36
N TRP A 1180 -34.55 19.89 -7.19
CA TRP A 1180 -35.36 19.05 -8.09
C TRP A 1180 -36.81 19.57 -8.21
N GLY A 1181 -37.45 19.91 -7.08
CA GLY A 1181 -38.82 20.43 -7.05
C GLY A 1181 -38.98 21.81 -7.70
N GLU A 1182 -37.91 22.59 -7.86
CA GLU A 1182 -37.94 23.88 -8.56
C GLU A 1182 -37.94 23.66 -10.08
N PHE A 1183 -37.07 22.78 -10.59
CA PHE A 1183 -37.07 22.35 -12.00
C PHE A 1183 -38.39 21.69 -12.40
N GLU A 1184 -38.91 20.76 -11.58
CA GLU A 1184 -40.16 20.06 -11.88
C GLU A 1184 -41.38 21.02 -11.83
N LYS A 1185 -41.39 21.99 -10.91
CA LYS A 1185 -42.39 23.07 -10.91
C LYS A 1185 -42.31 23.91 -12.19
N GLU A 1186 -41.11 24.32 -12.60
CA GLU A 1186 -40.92 25.09 -13.84
C GLU A 1186 -41.33 24.30 -15.09
N ARG A 1187 -41.00 23.01 -15.15
CA ARG A 1187 -41.40 22.09 -16.21
C ARG A 1187 -42.92 21.92 -16.29
N ARG A 1188 -43.60 21.76 -15.15
CA ARG A 1188 -45.07 21.71 -15.08
C ARG A 1188 -45.71 23.02 -15.54
N LEU A 1189 -45.16 24.17 -15.13
CA LEU A 1189 -45.62 25.48 -15.60
C LEU A 1189 -45.43 25.66 -17.11
N ARG A 1190 -44.29 25.25 -17.67
CA ARG A 1190 -44.07 25.24 -19.13
C ARG A 1190 -45.09 24.35 -19.85
N SER A 1191 -45.32 23.13 -19.34
CA SER A 1191 -46.27 22.17 -19.93
C SER A 1191 -47.73 22.66 -19.86
N GLN A 1192 -48.13 23.24 -18.73
CA GLN A 1192 -49.46 23.85 -18.57
C GLN A 1192 -49.62 25.09 -19.45
N ALA A 1193 -48.59 25.93 -19.60
CA ALA A 1193 -48.61 27.06 -20.53
C ALA A 1193 -48.84 26.59 -21.98
N THR A 1194 -48.21 25.50 -22.41
CA THR A 1194 -48.44 24.89 -23.73
C THR A 1194 -49.89 24.41 -23.91
N TRP A 1195 -50.49 23.78 -22.89
CA TRP A 1195 -51.90 23.36 -22.94
C TRP A 1195 -52.87 24.56 -22.95
N SER A 1196 -52.64 25.58 -22.12
CA SER A 1196 -53.50 26.78 -22.10
C SER A 1196 -53.48 27.58 -23.40
N GLY A 1197 -52.42 27.44 -24.21
CA GLY A 1197 -52.34 28.02 -25.56
C GLY A 1197 -53.34 27.41 -26.56
N TYR A 1198 -53.72 26.13 -26.40
CA TYR A 1198 -54.72 25.46 -27.24
C TYR A 1198 -56.16 25.68 -26.76
N GLY A 1199 -56.37 26.01 -25.48
CA GLY A 1199 -57.71 26.06 -24.87
C GLY A 1199 -58.59 27.28 -25.22
N SER A 1200 -58.16 28.18 -26.10
CA SER A 1200 -58.85 29.47 -26.34
C SER A 1200 -59.23 29.76 -27.81
N LYS A 1201 -58.88 28.88 -28.76
CA LYS A 1201 -59.30 28.97 -30.17
C LYS A 1201 -59.46 27.57 -30.77
N ASP A 1202 -60.69 27.09 -30.85
CA ASP A 1202 -61.33 26.89 -32.15
C ASP A 1202 -62.81 26.53 -32.03
N ALA A 1203 -63.64 27.36 -32.65
CA ALA A 1203 -64.97 26.99 -33.15
C ALA A 1203 -65.10 27.64 -34.53
N SER A 1204 -65.44 26.84 -35.56
CA SER A 1204 -65.35 27.17 -37.00
C SER A 1204 -63.93 27.56 -37.47
N ASN A 1205 -63.16 26.66 -38.08
CA ASN A 1205 -63.48 26.08 -39.40
C ASN A 1205 -62.72 24.78 -39.70
N VAL A 1206 -63.19 24.04 -40.71
CA VAL A 1206 -62.49 22.86 -41.24
C VAL A 1206 -61.52 23.26 -42.36
N GLY A 1207 -60.25 22.90 -42.23
CA GLY A 1207 -59.33 22.79 -43.38
C GLY A 1207 -57.89 23.27 -43.16
N THR A 1208 -56.94 22.49 -43.70
CA THR A 1208 -55.50 22.78 -43.84
C THR A 1208 -54.64 22.78 -42.58
N TRP A 1209 -53.61 21.93 -42.57
CA TRP A 1209 -52.52 21.97 -41.59
C TRP A 1209 -51.52 23.08 -41.95
N PRO A 1210 -51.07 23.93 -40.99
CA PRO A 1210 -49.88 24.77 -41.13
C PRO A 1210 -48.68 24.18 -40.37
N ALA A 1211 -47.47 24.38 -40.89
CA ALA A 1211 -46.23 23.86 -40.31
C ALA A 1211 -45.71 24.67 -39.10
N ASN A 1212 -44.79 24.05 -38.33
CA ASN A 1212 -44.14 24.64 -37.16
C ASN A 1212 -43.53 26.03 -37.44
N ARG A 1213 -43.88 27.01 -36.62
CA ARG A 1213 -43.11 28.26 -36.49
C ARG A 1213 -41.92 28.04 -35.55
N ALA A 1214 -40.72 28.00 -36.11
CA ALA A 1214 -39.51 28.22 -35.33
C ALA A 1214 -39.46 29.69 -34.84
N SER A 1215 -39.03 29.93 -33.60
CA SER A 1215 -38.85 31.27 -33.04
C SER A 1215 -37.37 31.63 -32.93
N THR A 1216 -36.88 32.27 -33.99
CA THR A 1216 -35.86 33.34 -34.03
C THR A 1216 -35.03 33.56 -32.75
N TYR A 1217 -33.71 33.29 -32.82
CA TYR A 1217 -32.71 33.98 -32.00
C TYR A 1217 -31.28 33.97 -32.60
N GLU A 1218 -31.16 34.04 -33.92
CA GLU A 1218 -29.92 34.39 -34.62
C GLU A 1218 -30.20 35.49 -35.63
N ASP A 1219 -29.52 36.64 -35.48
CA ASP A 1219 -29.32 37.63 -36.56
C ASP A 1219 -28.22 38.63 -36.15
N GLU A 1220 -26.99 38.41 -36.62
CA GLU A 1220 -26.09 39.47 -37.15
C GLU A 1220 -24.81 38.85 -37.76
N TYR A 1221 -24.37 39.41 -38.89
CA TYR A 1221 -23.11 39.11 -39.61
C TYR A 1221 -22.88 37.71 -40.24
N SER A 1222 -23.50 37.48 -41.40
CA SER A 1222 -22.74 37.07 -42.60
C SER A 1222 -23.48 37.45 -43.88
N ASP A 1223 -22.79 38.09 -44.83
CA ASP A 1223 -23.39 38.68 -46.03
C ASP A 1223 -22.59 38.32 -47.30
N VAL A 1224 -23.32 37.97 -48.39
CA VAL A 1224 -22.87 37.79 -49.79
C VAL A 1224 -21.80 36.70 -50.11
N PRO A 1225 -21.91 35.93 -51.22
CA PRO A 1225 -23.04 35.19 -51.80
C PRO A 1225 -22.66 33.70 -52.08
N ALA A 1226 -23.48 32.96 -52.82
CA ALA A 1226 -23.13 31.64 -53.37
C ALA A 1226 -22.90 31.67 -54.89
N GLU A 1227 -21.82 31.04 -55.39
CA GLU A 1227 -21.75 30.53 -56.77
C GLU A 1227 -20.68 29.43 -56.91
N ARG A 1228 -21.11 28.26 -57.44
CA ARG A 1228 -20.32 27.05 -57.79
C ARG A 1228 -19.72 26.22 -56.64
#